data_AF-A0A9D8VLU9-F1
#
_entry.id   AF-A0A9D8VLU9-F1
#
_cell.length_a   1.000
_cell.length_b   1.000
_cell.length_c   1.000
_cell.angle_alpha   90.00
_cell.angle_beta   90.00
_cell.angle_gamma   90.00
#
_symmetry.space_group_name_H-M   'P 1'
#
loop_
_entity.id
_entity.type
_entity.pdbx_description
1 polymer ?
#
loop_
_entity_poly.entity_id
_entity_poly.type
_entity_poly.pdbx_seq_one_letter_code
_entity_poly.pdbx_strand_id
1 'polypeptide(L)'
;MQQSKKLFRDVLIFLFGVAGIGWFFYSFQNHHPFTITHTKVPKGHIIEKADSVFQSWQYQALDFYPQTEFNTEEDVIDSLQVKWGISEFKNKLRESEFLQNLPLAKWEVREYNLQSENNDYSVEVGLTPDGKVVDFLATTELINQQRPFNRYAVRTVFQNQVDNYSRGLEDSLLTGLSDYQHLNTESGSNSQALTIIERLREIRGTQDERVYEMSNIWNLADFYLGRTAWRSMDLQPDTAELVDQAGLRFARATYSASDSATGVNVELTMELLPAGSMKSMAYRIYPRLEESSSKVTDILEGTSLFVILVFALWLLFVFYLRIKARAIDTKPAIIIAVLAGFLVPGFWLLNFIDQMGWMYGFNGSVTIFQNLMMLGIMGAIGAVGFFVLTAVSDSITRQYWPEKLKTWDLVRRGLFMNKPVGWGMVNAIAIGGILVGIVGLFLSVFDTTYISANTGLMSDDYFLPSIANLMVTTLFVLMIVVPLYLIIGNQIKGMVGRDWIIPIVSAVLFALIDLLPFNIEPDELDRLLRGVLGFVLGYFYLRYDFLTIVFGAFLFVNFLTTSKGWLLEGSPDANTFYMFMMVLLTFAVGGIYFVFKGTERDELPEYVPGYIEDQAKEQRLKQELSIARVVQQTFLPSKIHHLPGIDIAGICIPAQETGGDYYDMISLGDQRTALAIGDVSGKGIRAAFYMTFTKGVLHSLSALILSPVELLNQLNRLFNENATRGTFISMIYGILEADKRQFTFARAGHNPMLVVRANGDTEWLKPNGVGIGVAQKAEAFIKCTEEATLKLKEGDVVIMYTDGITEMLNAGNHFYGEERLERLVKGVRKASSEKIMEIIVDDVNEFKGVVKQHDDMTLLIIKADASVNQ
;
A
#
# COMPACT_ATOMS: atom_id res chain seq x y z
N MET A 1 -24.12 3.53 35.89
CA MET A 1 -25.15 3.94 34.91
C MET A 1 -24.61 4.11 33.48
N GLN A 2 -23.49 4.80 33.24
CA GLN A 2 -22.89 4.95 31.89
C GLN A 2 -22.45 3.61 31.26
N GLN A 3 -21.85 2.69 32.03
CA GLN A 3 -21.39 1.39 31.53
C GLN A 3 -22.56 0.48 31.08
N SER A 4 -23.68 0.50 31.82
CA SER A 4 -24.92 -0.21 31.46
C SER A 4 -25.57 0.37 30.20
N LYS A 5 -25.60 1.70 30.03
CA LYS A 5 -26.08 2.34 28.79
C LYS A 5 -25.22 1.98 27.57
N LYS A 6 -23.90 1.91 27.75
CA LYS A 6 -22.97 1.50 26.69
C LYS A 6 -23.21 0.05 26.29
N LEU A 7 -23.29 -0.86 27.26
CA LEU A 7 -23.57 -2.28 27.04
C LEU A 7 -24.90 -2.50 26.32
N PHE A 8 -25.97 -1.86 26.76
CA PHE A 8 -27.29 -1.94 26.12
C PHE A 8 -27.25 -1.52 24.65
N ARG A 9 -26.56 -0.41 24.37
CA ARG A 9 -26.41 0.11 23.00
C ARG A 9 -25.58 -0.82 22.11
N ASP A 10 -24.54 -1.43 22.64
CA ASP A 10 -23.69 -2.36 21.89
C ASP A 10 -24.45 -3.69 21.60
N VAL A 11 -25.27 -4.16 22.55
CA VAL A 11 -26.20 -5.30 22.34
C VAL A 11 -27.24 -4.98 21.27
N LEU A 12 -27.82 -3.77 21.29
CA LEU A 12 -28.80 -3.35 20.30
C LEU A 12 -28.20 -3.35 18.88
N ILE A 13 -26.98 -2.83 18.71
CA ILE A 13 -26.26 -2.83 17.44
C ILE A 13 -25.99 -4.27 16.97
N PHE A 14 -25.61 -5.17 17.89
CA PHE A 14 -25.43 -6.58 17.57
C PHE A 14 -26.73 -7.23 17.07
N LEU A 15 -27.85 -7.00 17.74
CA LEU A 15 -29.15 -7.51 17.32
C LEU A 15 -29.56 -6.97 15.93
N PHE A 16 -29.32 -5.69 15.66
CA PHE A 16 -29.55 -5.12 14.33
C PHE A 16 -28.66 -5.76 13.26
N GLY A 17 -27.40 -6.05 13.58
CA GLY A 17 -26.51 -6.76 12.66
C GLY A 17 -26.99 -8.16 12.33
N VAL A 18 -27.40 -8.95 13.33
CA VAL A 18 -27.96 -10.29 13.12
C VAL A 18 -29.26 -10.24 12.30
N ALA A 19 -30.13 -9.29 12.60
CA ALA A 19 -31.35 -9.06 11.81
C ALA A 19 -31.02 -8.65 10.36
N GLY A 20 -29.99 -7.83 10.15
CA GLY A 20 -29.51 -7.42 8.82
C GLY A 20 -28.99 -8.60 8.00
N ILE A 21 -28.24 -9.52 8.61
CA ILE A 21 -27.79 -10.77 7.95
C ILE A 21 -29.01 -11.60 7.52
N GLY A 22 -29.98 -11.81 8.42
CA GLY A 22 -31.19 -12.55 8.11
C GLY A 22 -32.01 -11.90 6.98
N TRP A 23 -32.14 -10.58 7.00
CA TRP A 23 -32.81 -9.82 5.96
C TRP A 23 -32.10 -9.92 4.61
N PHE A 24 -30.78 -9.87 4.60
CA PHE A 24 -30.02 -10.03 3.37
C PHE A 24 -30.22 -11.39 2.73
N PHE A 25 -30.05 -12.50 3.44
CA PHE A 25 -30.26 -13.83 2.85
C PHE A 25 -31.70 -14.00 2.32
N TYR A 26 -32.68 -13.42 3.02
CA TYR A 26 -34.06 -13.40 2.54
C TYR A 26 -34.25 -12.56 1.26
N SER A 27 -33.74 -11.32 1.23
CA SER A 27 -33.93 -10.40 0.10
C SER A 27 -33.06 -10.76 -1.10
N PHE A 28 -31.82 -11.16 -0.87
CA PHE A 28 -30.83 -11.43 -1.92
C PHE A 28 -31.28 -12.58 -2.83
N GLN A 29 -31.84 -13.65 -2.25
CA GLN A 29 -32.47 -14.73 -3.02
C GLN A 29 -33.61 -14.21 -3.93
N ASN A 30 -34.37 -13.22 -3.47
CA ASN A 30 -35.48 -12.69 -4.27
C ASN A 30 -35.02 -11.79 -5.43
N HIS A 31 -33.80 -11.26 -5.40
CA HIS A 31 -33.30 -10.31 -6.40
C HIS A 31 -32.19 -10.87 -7.30
N HIS A 32 -31.57 -11.99 -6.94
CA HIS A 32 -30.46 -12.55 -7.69
C HIS A 32 -30.93 -13.34 -8.93
N PRO A 33 -30.32 -13.15 -10.12
CA PRO A 33 -30.73 -13.81 -11.37
C PRO A 33 -30.62 -15.33 -11.32
N PHE A 34 -29.56 -15.91 -10.73
CA PHE A 34 -29.41 -17.37 -10.55
C PHE A 34 -30.51 -18.08 -9.77
N THR A 35 -31.44 -17.38 -9.12
CA THR A 35 -32.55 -18.05 -8.43
C THR A 35 -33.57 -18.70 -9.36
N ILE A 36 -33.51 -18.39 -10.64
CA ILE A 36 -34.35 -19.02 -11.68
C ILE A 36 -33.70 -20.27 -12.28
N THR A 37 -32.41 -20.54 -11.99
CA THR A 37 -31.67 -21.67 -12.54
C THR A 37 -31.55 -22.80 -11.50
N HIS A 38 -31.67 -24.04 -11.96
CA HIS A 38 -31.52 -25.22 -11.11
C HIS A 38 -30.42 -26.11 -11.68
N THR A 39 -29.27 -26.17 -11.00
CA THR A 39 -28.16 -27.07 -11.32
C THR A 39 -28.31 -28.36 -10.53
N LYS A 40 -29.13 -29.31 -10.99
CA LYS A 40 -29.26 -30.61 -10.30
C LYS A 40 -28.14 -31.59 -10.64
N VAL A 41 -27.36 -31.32 -11.69
CA VAL A 41 -26.42 -32.28 -12.26
C VAL A 41 -24.98 -31.98 -11.81
N PRO A 42 -24.30 -32.94 -11.16
CA PRO A 42 -22.89 -32.79 -10.78
C PRO A 42 -21.98 -32.65 -12.01
N LYS A 43 -20.88 -31.89 -11.87
CA LYS A 43 -19.86 -31.67 -12.91
C LYS A 43 -19.40 -32.95 -13.62
N GLY A 44 -19.11 -34.02 -12.87
CA GLY A 44 -18.67 -35.29 -13.45
C GLY A 44 -19.67 -35.90 -14.44
N HIS A 45 -20.97 -35.73 -14.18
CA HIS A 45 -22.01 -36.21 -15.08
C HIS A 45 -22.14 -35.35 -16.35
N ILE A 46 -21.83 -34.06 -16.26
CA ILE A 46 -21.79 -33.16 -17.42
C ILE A 46 -20.64 -33.55 -18.37
N ILE A 47 -19.47 -33.88 -17.84
CA ILE A 47 -18.32 -34.35 -18.65
C ILE A 47 -18.67 -35.67 -19.35
N GLU A 48 -19.18 -36.67 -18.62
CA GLU A 48 -19.62 -37.94 -19.20
C GLU A 48 -20.70 -37.74 -20.30
N LYS A 49 -21.57 -36.74 -20.10
CA LYS A 49 -22.60 -36.41 -21.07
C LYS A 49 -22.02 -35.76 -22.32
N ALA A 50 -21.05 -34.85 -22.18
CA ALA A 50 -20.34 -34.23 -23.29
C ALA A 50 -19.59 -35.28 -24.12
N ASP A 51 -18.83 -36.17 -23.47
CA ASP A 51 -18.18 -37.34 -24.09
C ASP A 51 -19.18 -38.15 -24.93
N SER A 52 -20.35 -38.45 -24.35
CA SER A 52 -21.41 -39.17 -25.05
C SER A 52 -21.93 -38.42 -26.26
N VAL A 53 -22.03 -37.08 -26.20
CA VAL A 53 -22.43 -36.24 -27.35
C VAL A 53 -21.36 -36.28 -28.43
N PHE A 54 -20.08 -36.03 -28.09
CA PHE A 54 -18.96 -36.07 -29.02
C PHE A 54 -18.89 -37.40 -29.78
N GLN A 55 -18.94 -38.52 -29.06
CA GLN A 55 -18.95 -39.85 -29.66
C GLN A 55 -20.18 -40.07 -30.55
N SER A 56 -21.37 -39.66 -30.11
CA SER A 56 -22.60 -39.83 -30.89
C SER A 56 -22.58 -39.00 -32.18
N TRP A 57 -21.90 -37.85 -32.17
CA TRP A 57 -21.77 -36.94 -33.31
C TRP A 57 -20.50 -37.21 -34.13
N GLN A 58 -19.78 -38.29 -33.79
CA GLN A 58 -18.64 -38.86 -34.51
C GLN A 58 -17.34 -38.06 -34.41
N TYR A 59 -17.14 -37.41 -33.26
CA TYR A 59 -15.87 -36.84 -32.85
C TYR A 59 -15.21 -37.79 -31.86
N GLN A 60 -13.96 -38.18 -32.15
CA GLN A 60 -13.19 -39.06 -31.28
C GLN A 60 -12.41 -38.24 -30.26
N ALA A 61 -12.74 -38.40 -28.99
CA ALA A 61 -12.08 -37.74 -27.85
C ALA A 61 -10.83 -38.49 -27.34
N LEU A 62 -10.15 -39.26 -28.19
CA LEU A 62 -8.92 -39.96 -27.78
C LEU A 62 -7.82 -38.91 -27.54
N ASP A 63 -7.35 -38.81 -26.30
CA ASP A 63 -6.30 -37.91 -25.79
C ASP A 63 -6.69 -36.43 -25.56
N PHE A 64 -7.99 -36.12 -25.45
CA PHE A 64 -8.44 -34.75 -25.12
C PHE A 64 -8.61 -34.54 -23.61
N TYR A 65 -8.41 -33.30 -23.16
CA TYR A 65 -8.64 -32.90 -21.77
C TYR A 65 -9.91 -32.03 -21.68
N PRO A 66 -10.90 -32.38 -20.85
CA PRO A 66 -12.13 -31.60 -20.73
C PRO A 66 -11.93 -30.38 -19.81
N GLN A 67 -12.25 -29.20 -20.32
CA GLN A 67 -12.50 -27.98 -19.55
C GLN A 67 -13.99 -27.76 -19.45
N THR A 68 -14.46 -27.35 -18.27
CA THR A 68 -15.88 -27.06 -18.03
C THR A 68 -16.04 -25.66 -17.48
N GLU A 69 -17.02 -24.92 -17.98
CA GLU A 69 -17.41 -23.62 -17.46
C GLU A 69 -18.94 -23.59 -17.30
N PHE A 70 -19.46 -22.83 -16.33
CA PHE A 70 -20.90 -22.64 -16.18
C PHE A 70 -21.25 -21.19 -16.50
N ASN A 71 -21.94 -21.00 -17.63
CA ASN A 71 -22.24 -19.71 -18.21
C ASN A 71 -23.76 -19.45 -18.19
N THR A 72 -24.15 -18.20 -18.00
CA THR A 72 -25.52 -17.74 -18.19
C THR A 72 -25.64 -16.79 -19.37
N GLU A 73 -26.84 -16.68 -19.95
CA GLU A 73 -27.13 -15.73 -21.01
C GLU A 73 -27.33 -14.32 -20.41
N GLU A 74 -26.24 -13.74 -19.93
CA GLU A 74 -26.23 -12.53 -19.09
C GLU A 74 -26.88 -11.34 -19.79
N ASP A 75 -26.47 -11.05 -21.03
CA ASP A 75 -27.00 -9.93 -21.80
C ASP A 75 -28.51 -10.05 -22.03
N VAL A 76 -29.01 -11.27 -22.20
CA VAL A 76 -30.44 -11.55 -22.41
C VAL A 76 -31.19 -11.36 -21.11
N ILE A 77 -30.70 -11.96 -20.02
CA ILE A 77 -31.29 -11.83 -18.69
C ILE A 77 -31.35 -10.35 -18.30
N ASP A 78 -30.25 -9.63 -18.43
CA ASP A 78 -30.18 -8.20 -18.11
C ASP A 78 -31.10 -7.37 -19.02
N SER A 79 -31.19 -7.67 -20.33
CA SER A 79 -32.14 -7.00 -21.23
C SER A 79 -33.60 -7.15 -20.78
N LEU A 80 -33.97 -8.36 -20.34
CA LEU A 80 -35.32 -8.66 -19.87
C LEU A 80 -35.58 -8.03 -18.50
N GLN A 81 -34.57 -7.99 -17.62
CA GLN A 81 -34.63 -7.29 -16.34
C GLN A 81 -34.78 -5.77 -16.53
N VAL A 82 -34.09 -5.15 -17.49
CA VAL A 82 -34.30 -3.74 -17.85
C VAL A 82 -35.72 -3.50 -18.33
N LYS A 83 -36.24 -4.40 -19.18
CA LYS A 83 -37.55 -4.23 -19.80
C LYS A 83 -38.71 -4.37 -18.82
N TRP A 84 -38.62 -5.28 -17.85
CA TRP A 84 -39.74 -5.67 -16.98
C TRP A 84 -39.49 -5.42 -15.49
N GLY A 85 -38.25 -5.20 -15.06
CA GLY A 85 -37.86 -5.30 -13.65
C GLY A 85 -37.87 -6.75 -13.15
N ILE A 86 -37.20 -7.01 -12.02
CA ILE A 86 -36.98 -8.38 -11.52
C ILE A 86 -38.29 -9.13 -11.21
N SER A 87 -39.28 -8.44 -10.63
CA SER A 87 -40.53 -9.05 -10.18
C SER A 87 -41.43 -9.48 -11.34
N GLU A 88 -41.60 -8.62 -12.34
CA GLU A 88 -42.38 -8.95 -13.53
C GLU A 88 -41.62 -9.93 -14.44
N PHE A 89 -40.29 -9.84 -14.52
CA PHE A 89 -39.44 -10.83 -15.20
C PHE A 89 -39.69 -12.25 -14.66
N LYS A 90 -39.65 -12.43 -13.33
CA LYS A 90 -39.92 -13.73 -12.69
C LYS A 90 -41.33 -14.25 -12.96
N ASN A 91 -42.33 -13.36 -12.98
CA ASN A 91 -43.70 -13.75 -13.30
C ASN A 91 -43.84 -14.19 -14.76
N LYS A 92 -43.31 -13.40 -15.71
CA LYS A 92 -43.34 -13.74 -17.14
C LYS A 92 -42.58 -15.03 -17.46
N LEU A 93 -41.45 -15.27 -16.79
CA LEU A 93 -40.70 -16.52 -16.91
C LEU A 93 -41.53 -17.73 -16.43
N ARG A 94 -42.43 -17.56 -15.46
CA ARG A 94 -43.33 -18.62 -14.97
C ARG A 94 -44.58 -18.79 -15.83
N GLU A 95 -45.02 -17.77 -16.55
CA GLU A 95 -46.26 -17.80 -17.34
C GLU A 95 -46.03 -18.15 -18.82
N SER A 96 -44.90 -17.76 -19.41
CA SER A 96 -44.59 -18.03 -20.82
C SER A 96 -43.90 -19.38 -21.00
N GLU A 97 -44.56 -20.30 -21.70
CA GLU A 97 -43.98 -21.58 -22.13
C GLU A 97 -42.73 -21.37 -23.00
N PHE A 98 -42.72 -20.32 -23.82
CA PHE A 98 -41.56 -19.95 -24.64
C PHE A 98 -40.34 -19.61 -23.79
N LEU A 99 -40.52 -18.79 -22.74
CA LEU A 99 -39.41 -18.40 -21.86
C LEU A 99 -38.91 -19.56 -20.99
N GLN A 100 -39.78 -20.49 -20.59
CA GLN A 100 -39.38 -21.69 -19.83
C GLN A 100 -38.51 -22.64 -20.64
N ASN A 101 -38.70 -22.66 -21.97
CA ASN A 101 -37.93 -23.50 -22.88
C ASN A 101 -36.61 -22.84 -23.34
N LEU A 102 -36.35 -21.58 -22.98
CA LEU A 102 -35.07 -20.90 -23.28
C LEU A 102 -33.93 -21.48 -22.43
N PRO A 103 -32.82 -21.91 -23.04
CA PRO A 103 -31.62 -22.30 -22.32
C PRO A 103 -30.88 -21.04 -21.81
N LEU A 104 -31.35 -20.44 -20.71
CA LEU A 104 -30.75 -19.25 -20.09
C LEU A 104 -29.46 -19.53 -19.29
N ALA A 105 -29.13 -20.80 -19.09
CA ALA A 105 -27.92 -21.26 -18.42
C ALA A 105 -27.40 -22.53 -19.10
N LYS A 106 -26.09 -22.64 -19.22
CA LYS A 106 -25.42 -23.79 -19.82
C LYS A 106 -24.09 -24.10 -19.14
N TRP A 107 -23.74 -25.37 -19.12
CA TRP A 107 -22.37 -25.84 -18.96
C TRP A 107 -21.70 -25.87 -20.31
N GLU A 108 -20.58 -25.20 -20.46
CA GLU A 108 -19.72 -25.29 -21.63
C GLU A 108 -18.65 -26.34 -21.36
N VAL A 109 -18.58 -27.39 -22.17
CA VAL A 109 -17.53 -28.40 -22.09
C VAL A 109 -16.68 -28.32 -23.34
N ARG A 110 -15.42 -27.94 -23.17
CA ARG A 110 -14.43 -27.84 -24.25
C ARG A 110 -13.35 -28.90 -24.06
N GLU A 111 -13.13 -29.70 -25.08
CA GLU A 111 -12.09 -30.70 -25.15
C GLU A 111 -11.06 -30.32 -26.21
N TYR A 112 -9.77 -30.35 -25.87
CA TYR A 112 -8.69 -29.99 -26.78
C TYR A 112 -7.52 -30.98 -26.70
N ASN A 113 -6.76 -31.06 -27.79
CA ASN A 113 -5.58 -31.90 -27.88
C ASN A 113 -4.35 -31.24 -27.22
N LEU A 114 -3.81 -31.85 -26.17
CA LEU A 114 -2.61 -31.38 -25.46
C LEU A 114 -1.32 -31.37 -26.30
N GLN A 115 -1.29 -32.05 -27.45
CA GLN A 115 -0.14 -32.07 -28.36
C GLN A 115 -0.10 -30.89 -29.34
N SER A 116 -1.15 -30.05 -29.40
CA SER A 116 -1.22 -28.88 -30.28
C SER A 116 -0.89 -27.60 -29.52
N GLU A 117 0.08 -26.81 -30.02
CA GLU A 117 0.53 -25.58 -29.35
C GLU A 117 -0.52 -24.43 -29.35
N ASN A 118 -1.54 -24.50 -30.20
CA ASN A 118 -2.50 -23.40 -30.42
C ASN A 118 -3.97 -23.73 -30.09
N ASN A 119 -4.28 -24.88 -29.48
CA ASN A 119 -5.66 -25.38 -29.31
C ASN A 119 -6.43 -25.50 -30.64
N ASP A 120 -5.72 -25.60 -31.77
CA ASP A 120 -6.31 -25.70 -33.12
C ASP A 120 -7.23 -26.91 -33.24
N TYR A 121 -7.03 -27.95 -32.42
CA TYR A 121 -7.86 -29.15 -32.36
C TYR A 121 -8.71 -29.12 -31.10
N SER A 122 -9.93 -28.59 -31.23
CA SER A 122 -10.89 -28.58 -30.12
C SER A 122 -12.31 -28.88 -30.58
N VAL A 123 -13.07 -29.45 -29.65
CA VAL A 123 -14.50 -29.68 -29.77
C VAL A 123 -15.18 -29.16 -28.51
N GLU A 124 -16.31 -28.50 -28.68
CA GLU A 124 -17.04 -27.85 -27.61
C GLU A 124 -18.51 -28.18 -27.70
N VAL A 125 -19.14 -28.36 -26.54
CA VAL A 125 -20.59 -28.54 -26.41
C VAL A 125 -21.12 -27.77 -25.21
N GLY A 126 -22.16 -26.99 -25.45
CA GLY A 126 -22.99 -26.40 -24.41
C GLY A 126 -24.09 -27.37 -24.00
N LEU A 127 -24.23 -27.62 -22.72
CA LEU A 127 -25.23 -28.49 -22.12
C LEU A 127 -26.09 -27.70 -21.15
N THR A 128 -27.41 -27.81 -21.24
CA THR A 128 -28.30 -27.32 -20.19
C THR A 128 -28.01 -28.01 -18.85
N PRO A 129 -28.47 -27.47 -17.71
CA PRO A 129 -28.34 -28.13 -16.42
C PRO A 129 -28.99 -29.53 -16.34
N ASP A 130 -29.90 -29.90 -17.25
CA ASP A 130 -30.48 -31.24 -17.41
C ASP A 130 -29.75 -32.12 -18.46
N GLY A 131 -28.64 -31.63 -19.03
CA GLY A 131 -27.75 -32.39 -19.92
C GLY A 131 -28.22 -32.46 -21.38
N LYS A 132 -29.04 -31.52 -21.86
CA LYS A 132 -29.42 -31.40 -23.27
C LYS A 132 -28.49 -30.44 -24.00
N VAL A 133 -28.20 -30.73 -25.27
CA VAL A 133 -27.30 -29.89 -26.07
C VAL A 133 -27.95 -28.55 -26.41
N VAL A 134 -27.20 -27.46 -26.22
CA VAL A 134 -27.61 -26.07 -26.53
C VAL A 134 -26.83 -25.55 -27.72
N ASP A 135 -25.51 -25.69 -27.70
CA ASP A 135 -24.63 -25.31 -28.80
C ASP A 135 -23.53 -26.35 -28.97
N PHE A 136 -22.82 -26.22 -30.08
CA PHE A 136 -21.74 -27.14 -30.44
C PHE A 136 -20.76 -26.45 -31.37
N LEU A 137 -19.48 -26.74 -31.23
CA LEU A 137 -18.45 -26.24 -32.13
C LEU A 137 -17.33 -27.27 -32.28
N ALA A 138 -17.03 -27.66 -33.51
CA ALA A 138 -15.80 -28.39 -33.83
C ALA A 138 -14.92 -27.51 -34.71
N THR A 139 -13.63 -27.40 -34.36
CA THR A 139 -12.67 -26.63 -35.17
C THR A 139 -12.47 -27.25 -36.55
N THR A 140 -12.11 -26.40 -37.51
CA THR A 140 -11.95 -26.84 -38.91
C THR A 140 -10.77 -27.81 -39.04
N GLU A 141 -9.71 -27.59 -38.26
CA GLU A 141 -8.52 -28.42 -38.19
C GLU A 141 -8.85 -29.81 -37.63
N LEU A 142 -9.69 -29.89 -36.59
CA LEU A 142 -10.19 -31.16 -36.05
C LEU A 142 -11.01 -31.94 -37.09
N ILE A 143 -11.90 -31.26 -37.80
CA ILE A 143 -12.72 -31.86 -38.86
C ILE A 143 -11.83 -32.40 -39.99
N ASN A 144 -10.80 -31.65 -40.38
CA ASN A 144 -9.86 -32.06 -41.43
C ASN A 144 -9.00 -33.27 -41.02
N GLN A 145 -8.64 -33.38 -39.74
CA GLN A 145 -7.87 -34.49 -39.20
C GLN A 145 -8.71 -35.77 -39.05
N GLN A 146 -9.88 -35.66 -38.42
CA GLN A 146 -10.71 -36.83 -38.08
C GLN A 146 -11.60 -37.28 -39.24
N ARG A 147 -11.90 -36.40 -40.20
CA ARG A 147 -12.86 -36.62 -41.30
C ARG A 147 -14.15 -37.27 -40.80
N PRO A 148 -14.87 -36.62 -39.86
CA PRO A 148 -16.00 -37.23 -39.18
C PRO A 148 -17.15 -37.49 -40.17
N PHE A 149 -17.81 -38.64 -40.04
CA PHE A 149 -18.98 -39.01 -40.82
C PHE A 149 -20.02 -39.72 -39.95
N ASN A 150 -21.28 -39.29 -40.00
CA ASN A 150 -22.36 -39.85 -39.18
C ASN A 150 -23.28 -40.74 -39.99
N ARG A 151 -22.97 -42.05 -39.98
CA ARG A 151 -23.76 -43.08 -40.65
C ARG A 151 -25.24 -43.07 -40.24
N TYR A 152 -25.53 -42.85 -38.95
CA TYR A 152 -26.92 -42.85 -38.47
C TYR A 152 -27.71 -41.65 -38.98
N ALA A 153 -27.08 -40.48 -39.03
CA ALA A 153 -27.69 -39.26 -39.57
C ALA A 153 -27.97 -39.41 -41.06
N VAL A 154 -26.97 -39.83 -41.83
CA VAL A 154 -27.09 -40.07 -43.29
C VAL A 154 -28.15 -41.13 -43.56
N ARG A 155 -28.15 -42.26 -42.85
CA ARG A 155 -29.20 -43.28 -43.01
C ARG A 155 -30.59 -42.71 -42.75
N THR A 156 -30.77 -41.91 -41.71
CA THR A 156 -32.08 -41.34 -41.37
C THR A 156 -32.59 -40.41 -42.46
N VAL A 157 -31.71 -39.64 -43.09
CA VAL A 157 -32.05 -38.71 -44.18
C VAL A 157 -32.37 -39.44 -45.49
N PHE A 158 -31.58 -40.45 -45.87
CA PHE A 158 -31.63 -41.06 -47.21
C PHE A 158 -32.41 -42.38 -47.30
N GLN A 159 -32.68 -43.08 -46.18
CA GLN A 159 -33.34 -44.39 -46.20
C GLN A 159 -34.76 -44.35 -46.79
N ASN A 160 -35.49 -43.24 -46.63
CA ASN A 160 -36.85 -43.08 -47.14
C ASN A 160 -36.91 -42.57 -48.59
N GLN A 161 -35.76 -42.19 -49.17
CA GLN A 161 -35.66 -41.61 -50.51
C GLN A 161 -35.20 -42.61 -51.57
N VAL A 162 -34.69 -43.78 -51.17
CA VAL A 162 -34.09 -44.78 -52.07
C VAL A 162 -34.80 -46.14 -51.95
N ASP A 163 -35.35 -46.63 -53.06
CA ASP A 163 -35.86 -48.00 -53.17
C ASP A 163 -34.69 -49.00 -53.05
N ASN A 164 -34.66 -49.80 -51.98
CA ASN A 164 -33.57 -50.73 -51.62
C ASN A 164 -32.27 -50.08 -51.12
N TYR A 165 -32.35 -49.31 -50.03
CA TYR A 165 -31.20 -48.85 -49.26
C TYR A 165 -30.38 -50.03 -48.68
N SER A 166 -29.38 -50.51 -49.43
CA SER A 166 -28.48 -51.60 -49.03
C SER A 166 -27.23 -51.07 -48.33
N ARG A 167 -26.58 -51.91 -47.51
CA ARG A 167 -25.30 -51.56 -46.85
C ARG A 167 -24.22 -51.11 -47.83
N GLY A 168 -24.12 -51.75 -48.99
CA GLY A 168 -23.12 -51.40 -50.01
C GLY A 168 -23.37 -50.02 -50.63
N LEU A 169 -24.64 -49.63 -50.78
CA LEU A 169 -25.01 -48.29 -51.25
C LEU A 169 -24.72 -47.23 -50.18
N GLU A 170 -25.05 -47.51 -48.92
CA GLU A 170 -24.74 -46.66 -47.78
C GLU A 170 -23.24 -46.37 -47.65
N ASP A 171 -22.39 -47.40 -47.78
CA ASP A 171 -20.93 -47.24 -47.72
C ASP A 171 -20.41 -46.41 -48.91
N SER A 172 -20.97 -46.60 -50.11
CA SER A 172 -20.60 -45.81 -51.30
C SER A 172 -21.04 -44.35 -51.19
N LEU A 173 -22.22 -44.10 -50.62
CA LEU A 173 -22.74 -42.75 -50.35
C LEU A 173 -21.85 -42.03 -49.35
N LEU A 174 -21.55 -42.65 -48.21
CA LEU A 174 -20.70 -42.07 -47.17
C LEU A 174 -19.31 -41.73 -47.70
N THR A 175 -18.72 -42.61 -48.51
CA THR A 175 -17.42 -42.36 -49.13
C THR A 175 -17.48 -41.15 -50.06
N GLY A 176 -18.47 -41.08 -50.94
CA GLY A 176 -18.63 -39.95 -51.87
C GLY A 176 -18.91 -38.62 -51.16
N LEU A 177 -19.71 -38.63 -50.08
CA LEU A 177 -20.01 -37.45 -49.28
C LEU A 177 -18.81 -36.97 -48.46
N SER A 178 -18.04 -37.90 -47.89
CA SER A 178 -16.78 -37.60 -47.20
C SER A 178 -15.73 -37.03 -48.17
N ASP A 179 -15.64 -37.57 -49.38
CA ASP A 179 -14.73 -37.03 -50.40
C ASP A 179 -15.17 -35.63 -50.84
N TYR A 180 -16.49 -35.42 -51.01
CA TYR A 180 -17.05 -34.11 -51.37
C TYR A 180 -16.79 -33.03 -50.31
N GLN A 181 -16.85 -33.40 -49.03
CA GLN A 181 -16.60 -32.52 -47.89
C GLN A 181 -15.19 -31.90 -47.89
N HIS A 182 -14.17 -32.66 -48.32
CA HIS A 182 -12.76 -32.26 -48.28
C HIS A 182 -12.17 -31.94 -49.67
N LEU A 183 -13.02 -31.55 -50.63
CA LEU A 183 -12.57 -31.14 -51.95
C LEU A 183 -11.82 -29.80 -51.88
N ASN A 184 -10.50 -29.85 -52.05
CA ASN A 184 -9.65 -28.66 -52.06
C ASN A 184 -9.95 -27.79 -53.30
N THR A 185 -10.08 -26.47 -53.13
CA THR A 185 -10.48 -25.52 -54.20
C THR A 185 -9.31 -24.99 -55.03
N GLU A 186 -8.06 -25.35 -54.70
CA GLU A 186 -6.91 -24.95 -55.53
C GLU A 186 -6.88 -25.65 -56.90
N SER A 187 -6.50 -24.86 -57.91
CA SER A 187 -6.72 -25.09 -59.34
C SER A 187 -6.23 -26.45 -59.84
N GLY A 188 -7.18 -27.36 -60.06
CA GLY A 188 -6.98 -28.73 -60.57
C GLY A 188 -8.12 -29.69 -60.22
N SER A 189 -8.97 -29.33 -59.24
CA SER A 189 -10.00 -30.18 -58.63
C SER A 189 -11.38 -30.19 -59.31
N ASN A 190 -11.65 -29.32 -60.30
CA ASN A 190 -12.96 -29.26 -60.95
C ASN A 190 -13.39 -30.58 -61.62
N SER A 191 -12.48 -31.37 -62.20
CA SER A 191 -12.80 -32.67 -62.80
C SER A 191 -13.10 -33.75 -61.74
N GLN A 192 -12.39 -33.75 -60.61
CA GLN A 192 -12.64 -34.67 -59.49
C GLN A 192 -13.95 -34.33 -58.77
N ALA A 193 -14.23 -33.05 -58.54
CA ALA A 193 -15.49 -32.58 -58.00
C ALA A 193 -16.67 -32.95 -58.90
N LEU A 194 -16.56 -32.73 -60.22
CA LEU A 194 -17.57 -33.18 -61.18
C LEU A 194 -17.75 -34.70 -61.16
N THR A 195 -16.67 -35.48 -61.09
CA THR A 195 -16.74 -36.95 -61.05
C THR A 195 -17.42 -37.46 -59.77
N ILE A 196 -17.13 -36.86 -58.61
CA ILE A 196 -17.75 -37.20 -57.32
C ILE A 196 -19.22 -36.80 -57.33
N ILE A 197 -19.54 -35.59 -57.80
CA ILE A 197 -20.92 -35.10 -57.94
C ILE A 197 -21.71 -35.95 -58.94
N GLU A 198 -21.12 -36.37 -60.07
CA GLU A 198 -21.75 -37.25 -61.05
C GLU A 198 -22.02 -38.63 -60.46
N ARG A 199 -21.08 -39.23 -59.71
CA ARG A 199 -21.33 -40.49 -58.97
C ARG A 199 -22.43 -40.36 -57.92
N LEU A 200 -22.45 -39.25 -57.17
CA LEU A 200 -23.52 -38.99 -56.20
C LEU A 200 -24.87 -38.78 -56.91
N ARG A 201 -24.89 -38.21 -58.12
CA ARG A 201 -26.09 -38.04 -58.96
C ARG A 201 -26.55 -39.31 -59.67
N GLU A 202 -25.68 -40.30 -59.87
CA GLU A 202 -26.04 -41.61 -60.43
C GLU A 202 -26.87 -42.46 -59.46
N ILE A 203 -26.82 -42.16 -58.17
CA ILE A 203 -27.66 -42.77 -57.15
C ILE A 203 -29.05 -42.11 -57.26
N ARG A 204 -30.02 -42.80 -57.85
CA ARG A 204 -31.38 -42.27 -58.09
C ARG A 204 -32.34 -42.68 -56.97
N GLY A 205 -33.13 -41.72 -56.48
CA GLY A 205 -34.25 -41.96 -55.58
C GLY A 205 -35.54 -42.37 -56.31
N THR A 206 -36.60 -42.64 -55.54
CA THR A 206 -37.94 -43.08 -55.99
C THR A 206 -38.64 -42.16 -57.02
N GLN A 207 -38.19 -40.90 -57.18
CA GLN A 207 -38.79 -39.90 -58.07
C GLN A 207 -37.80 -39.16 -59.00
N ASP A 208 -36.61 -39.72 -59.28
CA ASP A 208 -35.58 -39.06 -60.14
C ASP A 208 -34.99 -37.76 -59.53
N GLU A 209 -35.18 -37.54 -58.21
CA GLU A 209 -34.63 -36.43 -57.41
C GLU A 209 -33.13 -36.62 -57.10
N ARG A 210 -32.39 -35.51 -56.98
CA ARG A 210 -30.92 -35.51 -56.85
C ARG A 210 -30.49 -35.68 -55.39
N VAL A 211 -29.42 -36.44 -55.12
CA VAL A 211 -28.98 -36.89 -53.77
C VAL A 211 -28.38 -35.79 -52.86
N TYR A 212 -28.55 -34.51 -53.15
CA TYR A 212 -28.20 -33.43 -52.21
C TYR A 212 -29.07 -32.20 -52.48
N GLU A 213 -30.37 -32.33 -52.22
CA GLU A 213 -31.33 -31.25 -52.35
C GLU A 213 -31.43 -30.43 -51.05
N MET A 214 -31.98 -29.22 -51.15
CA MET A 214 -32.22 -28.37 -49.98
C MET A 214 -33.07 -29.08 -48.91
N SER A 215 -33.96 -29.98 -49.33
CA SER A 215 -34.76 -30.86 -48.46
C SER A 215 -33.89 -31.78 -47.60
N ASN A 216 -32.75 -32.26 -48.10
CA ASN A 216 -31.81 -33.09 -47.33
C ASN A 216 -31.09 -32.30 -46.25
N ILE A 217 -30.79 -31.02 -46.49
CA ILE A 217 -30.20 -30.12 -45.48
C ILE A 217 -31.17 -29.95 -44.31
N TRP A 218 -32.45 -29.70 -44.59
CA TRP A 218 -33.47 -29.60 -43.56
C TRP A 218 -33.68 -30.91 -42.80
N ASN A 219 -33.76 -32.06 -43.49
CA ASN A 219 -33.88 -33.36 -42.82
C ASN A 219 -32.68 -33.67 -41.89
N LEU A 220 -31.47 -33.27 -42.30
CA LEU A 220 -30.27 -33.42 -41.47
C LEU A 220 -30.27 -32.45 -40.30
N ALA A 221 -30.71 -31.21 -40.53
CA ALA A 221 -30.87 -30.21 -39.47
C ALA A 221 -31.91 -30.65 -38.43
N ASP A 222 -33.07 -31.15 -38.87
CA ASP A 222 -34.15 -31.70 -38.02
C ASP A 222 -33.68 -32.92 -37.21
N PHE A 223 -32.83 -33.78 -37.79
CA PHE A 223 -32.23 -34.90 -37.08
C PHE A 223 -31.44 -34.40 -35.86
N TYR A 224 -30.63 -33.35 -36.01
CA TYR A 224 -29.86 -32.81 -34.90
C TYR A 224 -30.71 -31.97 -33.96
N LEU A 225 -31.61 -31.12 -34.49
CA LEU A 225 -32.56 -30.33 -33.70
C LEU A 225 -33.39 -31.20 -32.76
N GLY A 226 -33.82 -32.38 -33.20
CA GLY A 226 -34.56 -33.35 -32.39
C GLY A 226 -33.79 -33.92 -31.17
N ARG A 227 -32.49 -33.65 -31.07
CA ARG A 227 -31.59 -34.11 -29.99
C ARG A 227 -31.07 -32.97 -29.11
N THR A 228 -31.50 -31.73 -29.34
CA THR A 228 -31.08 -30.55 -28.58
C THR A 228 -32.18 -30.00 -27.69
N ALA A 229 -31.84 -29.05 -26.82
CA ALA A 229 -32.79 -28.31 -26.00
C ALA A 229 -33.77 -27.48 -26.85
N TRP A 230 -33.38 -27.12 -28.06
CA TRP A 230 -34.18 -26.32 -28.99
C TRP A 230 -35.39 -27.05 -29.57
N ARG A 231 -35.48 -28.38 -29.44
CA ARG A 231 -36.65 -29.16 -29.91
C ARG A 231 -37.97 -28.69 -29.30
N SER A 232 -37.94 -28.25 -28.05
CA SER A 232 -39.14 -27.73 -27.36
C SER A 232 -39.54 -26.34 -27.81
N MET A 233 -38.75 -25.68 -28.67
CA MET A 233 -39.14 -24.45 -29.32
C MET A 233 -39.80 -24.72 -30.67
N ASP A 234 -40.83 -23.95 -30.97
CA ASP A 234 -41.50 -23.92 -32.29
C ASP A 234 -40.66 -23.14 -33.31
N LEU A 235 -39.48 -23.68 -33.62
CA LEU A 235 -38.51 -23.09 -34.55
C LEU A 235 -38.95 -23.33 -36.00
N GLN A 236 -39.07 -22.24 -36.77
CA GLN A 236 -39.46 -22.28 -38.17
C GLN A 236 -38.22 -22.16 -39.07
N PRO A 237 -38.12 -22.97 -40.15
CA PRO A 237 -37.06 -22.85 -41.15
C PRO A 237 -37.05 -21.46 -41.79
N ASP A 238 -35.89 -20.80 -41.83
CA ASP A 238 -35.73 -19.48 -42.44
C ASP A 238 -34.92 -19.56 -43.75
N THR A 239 -33.61 -19.84 -43.65
CA THR A 239 -32.71 -19.90 -44.80
C THR A 239 -31.82 -21.14 -44.74
N ALA A 240 -31.43 -21.64 -45.91
CA ALA A 240 -30.41 -22.67 -46.04
C ALA A 240 -29.48 -22.34 -47.20
N GLU A 241 -28.18 -22.51 -47.01
CA GLU A 241 -27.14 -22.22 -48.01
C GLU A 241 -26.01 -23.25 -47.96
N LEU A 242 -25.32 -23.42 -49.09
CA LEU A 242 -24.11 -24.22 -49.17
C LEU A 242 -22.91 -23.28 -49.08
N VAL A 243 -22.00 -23.55 -48.14
CA VAL A 243 -20.83 -22.73 -47.86
C VAL A 243 -19.57 -23.53 -48.19
N ASP A 244 -18.62 -22.87 -48.86
CA ASP A 244 -17.28 -23.38 -49.15
C ASP A 244 -16.28 -22.42 -48.51
N GLN A 245 -15.60 -22.86 -47.46
CA GLN A 245 -14.67 -22.04 -46.69
C GLN A 245 -13.46 -22.87 -46.26
N ALA A 246 -12.25 -22.36 -46.50
CA ALA A 246 -10.98 -22.98 -46.09
C ALA A 246 -10.80 -24.45 -46.58
N GLY A 247 -11.30 -24.78 -47.76
CA GLY A 247 -11.22 -26.14 -48.32
C GLY A 247 -12.17 -27.15 -47.68
N LEU A 248 -13.15 -26.67 -46.90
CA LEU A 248 -14.21 -27.45 -46.28
C LEU A 248 -15.57 -26.99 -46.82
N ARG A 249 -16.37 -27.95 -47.29
CA ARG A 249 -17.75 -27.70 -47.73
C ARG A 249 -18.74 -28.15 -46.69
N PHE A 250 -19.72 -27.29 -46.38
CA PHE A 250 -20.78 -27.57 -45.41
C PHE A 250 -22.08 -26.85 -45.80
N ALA A 251 -23.19 -27.31 -45.26
CA ALA A 251 -24.48 -26.63 -45.36
C ALA A 251 -24.72 -25.78 -44.11
N ARG A 252 -25.27 -24.58 -44.27
CA ARG A 252 -25.74 -23.74 -43.17
C ARG A 252 -27.27 -23.69 -43.24
N ALA A 253 -27.94 -24.01 -42.14
CA ALA A 253 -29.38 -23.93 -41.99
C ALA A 253 -29.72 -23.02 -40.80
N THR A 254 -30.58 -22.05 -41.03
CA THR A 254 -31.00 -21.07 -40.03
C THR A 254 -32.47 -21.27 -39.70
N TYR A 255 -32.78 -21.38 -38.42
CA TYR A 255 -34.12 -21.40 -37.88
C TYR A 255 -34.39 -20.10 -37.11
N SER A 256 -35.65 -19.69 -37.09
CA SER A 256 -36.09 -18.55 -36.28
C SER A 256 -37.33 -18.90 -35.47
N ALA A 257 -37.41 -18.37 -34.26
CA ALA A 257 -38.62 -18.37 -33.45
C ALA A 257 -38.82 -17.00 -32.81
N SER A 258 -40.07 -16.56 -32.69
CA SER A 258 -40.42 -15.27 -32.11
C SER A 258 -41.62 -15.43 -31.20
N ASP A 259 -41.52 -14.94 -29.98
CA ASP A 259 -42.65 -14.82 -29.07
C ASP A 259 -43.18 -13.40 -29.08
N SER A 260 -44.31 -13.19 -29.75
CA SER A 260 -44.97 -11.89 -29.84
C SER A 260 -45.42 -11.31 -28.49
N ALA A 261 -45.66 -12.15 -27.47
CA ALA A 261 -46.11 -11.70 -26.16
C ALA A 261 -44.97 -11.11 -25.31
N THR A 262 -43.75 -11.66 -25.46
CA THR A 262 -42.56 -11.22 -24.72
C THR A 262 -41.66 -10.31 -25.56
N GLY A 263 -41.76 -10.39 -26.89
CA GLY A 263 -40.88 -9.72 -27.85
C GLY A 263 -39.49 -10.33 -27.92
N VAL A 264 -39.33 -11.60 -27.48
CA VAL A 264 -38.06 -12.34 -27.55
C VAL A 264 -37.99 -13.08 -28.88
N ASN A 265 -36.86 -12.98 -29.56
CA ASN A 265 -36.59 -13.68 -30.82
C ASN A 265 -35.36 -14.56 -30.65
N VAL A 266 -35.40 -15.77 -31.21
CA VAL A 266 -34.29 -16.72 -31.24
C VAL A 266 -33.95 -16.99 -32.70
N GLU A 267 -32.68 -16.89 -33.03
CA GLU A 267 -32.11 -17.32 -34.30
C GLU A 267 -31.12 -18.46 -34.02
N LEU A 268 -31.32 -19.63 -34.63
CA LEU A 268 -30.47 -20.81 -34.45
C LEU A 268 -29.83 -21.17 -35.79
N THR A 269 -28.52 -21.11 -35.86
CA THR A 269 -27.72 -21.45 -37.04
C THR A 269 -27.04 -22.79 -36.83
N MET A 270 -27.27 -23.75 -37.74
CA MET A 270 -26.59 -25.04 -37.76
C MET A 270 -25.71 -25.16 -38.99
N GLU A 271 -24.43 -25.47 -38.81
CA GLU A 271 -23.52 -25.84 -39.88
C GLU A 271 -23.33 -27.36 -39.89
N LEU A 272 -23.68 -27.99 -41.00
CA LEU A 272 -23.78 -29.44 -41.16
C LEU A 272 -22.81 -29.91 -42.24
N LEU A 273 -22.03 -30.92 -41.92
CA LEU A 273 -21.09 -31.52 -42.85
C LEU A 273 -21.81 -32.46 -43.83
N PRO A 274 -21.37 -32.55 -45.09
CA PRO A 274 -22.02 -33.39 -46.08
C PRO A 274 -22.08 -34.87 -45.69
N ALA A 275 -21.07 -35.35 -44.96
CA ALA A 275 -20.99 -36.71 -44.43
C ALA A 275 -21.87 -36.95 -43.19
N GLY A 276 -22.75 -35.99 -42.84
CA GLY A 276 -23.79 -36.12 -41.83
C GLY A 276 -23.39 -35.71 -40.42
N SER A 277 -22.13 -35.33 -40.16
CA SER A 277 -21.69 -34.83 -38.85
C SER A 277 -22.02 -33.33 -38.67
N MET A 278 -22.17 -32.87 -37.43
CA MET A 278 -22.42 -31.47 -37.11
C MET A 278 -21.10 -30.72 -36.99
N LYS A 279 -20.91 -29.61 -37.71
CA LYS A 279 -19.74 -28.74 -37.59
C LYS A 279 -19.91 -27.72 -36.47
N SER A 280 -21.03 -27.01 -36.47
CA SER A 280 -21.36 -26.04 -35.44
C SER A 280 -22.87 -25.89 -35.27
N MET A 281 -23.29 -25.52 -34.07
CA MET A 281 -24.63 -25.07 -33.73
C MET A 281 -24.46 -23.83 -32.86
N ALA A 282 -24.87 -22.68 -33.38
CA ALA A 282 -24.78 -21.41 -32.69
C ALA A 282 -26.16 -20.76 -32.66
N TYR A 283 -26.44 -19.97 -31.63
CA TYR A 283 -27.72 -19.29 -31.48
C TYR A 283 -27.54 -17.83 -31.10
N ARG A 284 -28.55 -17.03 -31.36
CA ARG A 284 -28.66 -15.62 -30.94
C ARG A 284 -30.05 -15.37 -30.39
N ILE A 285 -30.11 -14.76 -29.21
CA ILE A 285 -31.35 -14.36 -28.57
C ILE A 285 -31.42 -12.83 -28.55
N TYR A 286 -32.56 -12.28 -28.94
CA TYR A 286 -32.88 -10.85 -28.91
C TYR A 286 -34.10 -10.60 -28.01
N PRO A 287 -34.23 -9.45 -27.32
CA PRO A 287 -33.29 -8.34 -27.30
C PRO A 287 -32.01 -8.69 -26.52
N ARG A 288 -30.90 -8.15 -27.00
CA ARG A 288 -29.59 -8.21 -26.34
C ARG A 288 -29.15 -6.78 -26.12
N LEU A 289 -28.79 -6.42 -24.90
CA LEU A 289 -28.18 -5.14 -24.60
C LEU A 289 -26.86 -5.13 -25.39
N GLU A 290 -26.73 -4.22 -26.36
CA GLU A 290 -25.40 -3.90 -26.88
C GLU A 290 -24.59 -3.36 -25.71
N GLU A 291 -23.31 -3.73 -25.62
CA GLU A 291 -22.36 -3.10 -24.70
C GLU A 291 -22.43 -1.58 -24.91
N SER A 292 -23.25 -0.92 -24.08
CA SER A 292 -23.27 0.51 -23.97
C SER A 292 -22.00 0.87 -23.20
N SER A 293 -20.86 0.89 -23.89
CA SER A 293 -19.71 1.68 -23.46
C SER A 293 -20.14 3.14 -23.51
N SER A 294 -20.85 3.56 -22.47
CA SER A 294 -21.19 4.96 -22.34
C SER A 294 -19.86 5.69 -22.23
N LYS A 295 -19.63 6.74 -23.02
CA LYS A 295 -18.42 7.57 -22.85
C LYS A 295 -18.25 8.06 -21.40
N VAL A 296 -19.33 8.08 -20.63
CA VAL A 296 -19.36 8.45 -19.21
C VAL A 296 -18.70 7.38 -18.34
N THR A 297 -18.95 6.09 -18.56
CA THR A 297 -18.30 4.99 -17.83
C THR A 297 -16.79 4.97 -18.09
N ASP A 298 -16.37 5.10 -19.35
CA ASP A 298 -14.93 5.17 -19.70
C ASP A 298 -14.23 6.39 -19.07
N ILE A 299 -14.89 7.56 -19.07
CA ILE A 299 -14.36 8.76 -18.42
C ILE A 299 -14.24 8.53 -16.90
N LEU A 300 -15.24 7.89 -16.29
CA LEU A 300 -15.25 7.65 -14.85
C LEU A 300 -14.19 6.62 -14.43
N GLU A 301 -13.99 5.55 -15.18
CA GLU A 301 -12.86 4.62 -14.97
C GLU A 301 -11.50 5.32 -15.12
N GLY A 302 -11.37 6.18 -16.14
CA GLY A 302 -10.20 7.04 -16.28
C GLY A 302 -9.99 7.96 -15.07
N THR A 303 -11.07 8.51 -14.50
CA THR A 303 -10.97 9.35 -13.30
C THR A 303 -10.60 8.56 -12.05
N SER A 304 -11.09 7.33 -11.88
CA SER A 304 -10.78 6.51 -10.70
C SER A 304 -9.29 6.12 -10.70
N LEU A 305 -8.75 5.70 -11.85
CA LEU A 305 -7.32 5.44 -12.04
C LEU A 305 -6.47 6.69 -11.76
N PHE A 306 -6.92 7.85 -12.24
CA PHE A 306 -6.24 9.12 -11.96
C PHE A 306 -6.23 9.45 -10.46
N VAL A 307 -7.35 9.26 -9.76
CA VAL A 307 -7.45 9.47 -8.30
C VAL A 307 -6.50 8.55 -7.54
N ILE A 308 -6.42 7.27 -7.92
CA ILE A 308 -5.51 6.29 -7.31
C ILE A 308 -4.04 6.68 -7.55
N LEU A 309 -3.69 7.11 -8.76
CA LEU A 309 -2.34 7.56 -9.10
C LEU A 309 -1.94 8.81 -8.30
N VAL A 310 -2.82 9.81 -8.23
CA VAL A 310 -2.61 11.02 -7.44
C VAL A 310 -2.44 10.67 -5.96
N PHE A 311 -3.25 9.75 -5.43
CA PHE A 311 -3.12 9.27 -4.06
C PHE A 311 -1.78 8.58 -3.83
N ALA A 312 -1.33 7.71 -4.74
CA ALA A 312 -0.04 7.01 -4.63
C ALA A 312 1.14 8.00 -4.62
N LEU A 313 1.14 9.00 -5.51
CA LEU A 313 2.17 10.04 -5.54
C LEU A 313 2.16 10.89 -4.26
N TRP A 314 0.97 11.29 -3.79
CA TRP A 314 0.82 12.01 -2.54
C TRP A 314 1.30 11.18 -1.33
N LEU A 315 0.97 9.88 -1.30
CA LEU A 315 1.40 8.95 -0.26
C LEU A 315 2.93 8.86 -0.18
N LEU A 316 3.62 8.74 -1.31
CA LEU A 316 5.08 8.73 -1.37
C LEU A 316 5.69 10.06 -0.90
N PHE A 317 5.08 11.19 -1.25
CA PHE A 317 5.51 12.50 -0.77
C PHE A 317 5.36 12.63 0.75
N VAL A 318 4.21 12.24 1.30
CA VAL A 318 3.96 12.23 2.76
C VAL A 318 4.93 11.29 3.45
N PHE A 319 5.17 10.10 2.90
CA PHE A 319 6.14 9.14 3.42
C PHE A 319 7.55 9.75 3.51
N TYR A 320 8.02 10.42 2.45
CA TYR A 320 9.30 11.12 2.47
C TYR A 320 9.38 12.17 3.57
N LEU A 321 8.35 13.02 3.71
CA LEU A 321 8.31 14.04 4.78
C LEU A 321 8.33 13.41 6.18
N ARG A 322 7.61 12.30 6.36
CA ARG A 322 7.53 11.58 7.64
C ARG A 322 8.84 10.89 8.01
N ILE A 323 9.56 10.33 7.03
CA ILE A 323 10.93 9.81 7.23
C ILE A 323 11.86 10.95 7.66
N LYS A 324 11.83 12.08 6.94
CA LYS A 324 12.68 13.24 7.24
C LYS A 324 12.43 13.79 8.65
N ALA A 325 11.18 13.73 9.10
CA ALA A 325 10.77 14.13 10.45
C ALA A 325 11.07 13.09 11.54
N ARG A 326 11.63 11.91 11.20
CA ARG A 326 11.81 10.76 12.11
C ARG A 326 10.51 10.37 12.84
N ALA A 327 9.38 10.44 12.13
CA ALA A 327 8.05 10.23 12.70
C ALA A 327 7.45 8.86 12.34
N ILE A 328 8.27 7.90 11.89
CA ILE A 328 7.83 6.57 11.44
C ILE A 328 8.41 5.51 12.36
N ASP A 329 7.57 4.58 12.79
CA ASP A 329 8.03 3.35 13.43
C ASP A 329 8.33 2.29 12.36
N THR A 330 9.61 2.08 12.08
CA THR A 330 10.07 1.21 10.99
C THR A 330 9.94 -0.27 11.33
N LYS A 331 10.06 -0.66 12.60
CA LYS A 331 10.08 -2.09 12.99
C LYS A 331 8.74 -2.79 12.70
N PRO A 332 7.58 -2.28 13.16
CA PRO A 332 6.29 -2.88 12.83
C PRO A 332 5.99 -2.84 11.34
N ALA A 333 6.38 -1.75 10.66
CA ALA A 333 6.16 -1.61 9.22
C ALA A 333 6.95 -2.66 8.41
N ILE A 334 8.19 -2.98 8.79
CA ILE A 334 8.99 -4.03 8.13
C ILE A 334 8.34 -5.41 8.33
N ILE A 335 7.84 -5.72 9.52
CA ILE A 335 7.18 -7.01 9.78
C ILE A 335 5.98 -7.18 8.86
N ILE A 336 5.14 -6.15 8.75
CA ILE A 336 3.94 -6.18 7.88
C ILE A 336 4.34 -6.23 6.40
N ALA A 337 5.40 -5.53 6.00
CA ALA A 337 5.94 -5.58 4.66
C ALA A 337 6.41 -6.99 4.27
N VAL A 338 7.12 -7.67 5.19
CA VAL A 338 7.57 -9.06 4.97
C VAL A 338 6.37 -10.00 4.85
N LEU A 339 5.39 -9.89 5.75
CA LEU A 339 4.17 -10.70 5.68
C LEU A 339 3.40 -10.46 4.37
N ALA A 340 3.20 -9.21 3.97
CA ALA A 340 2.57 -8.86 2.71
C ALA A 340 3.36 -9.37 1.50
N GLY A 341 4.70 -9.31 1.57
CA GLY A 341 5.61 -9.85 0.56
C GLY A 341 5.51 -11.36 0.36
N PHE A 342 4.95 -12.11 1.32
CA PHE A 342 4.61 -13.52 1.16
C PHE A 342 3.13 -13.74 0.83
N LEU A 343 2.22 -12.96 1.42
CA LEU A 343 0.76 -13.10 1.21
C LEU A 343 0.34 -12.78 -0.22
N VAL A 344 0.84 -11.67 -0.79
CA VAL A 344 0.50 -11.23 -2.16
C VAL A 344 0.93 -12.27 -3.21
N PRO A 345 2.19 -12.73 -3.26
CA PRO A 345 2.56 -13.79 -4.19
C PRO A 345 2.02 -15.15 -3.77
N GLY A 346 1.79 -15.42 -2.48
CA GLY A 346 1.13 -16.64 -2.03
C GLY A 346 -0.26 -16.81 -2.64
N PHE A 347 -1.04 -15.73 -2.72
CA PHE A 347 -2.32 -15.73 -3.43
C PHE A 347 -2.16 -16.06 -4.92
N TRP A 348 -1.29 -15.33 -5.61
CA TRP A 348 -1.03 -15.58 -7.03
C TRP A 348 -0.50 -16.99 -7.28
N LEU A 349 0.29 -17.55 -6.35
CA LEU A 349 0.79 -18.92 -6.41
C LEU A 349 -0.36 -19.92 -6.25
N LEU A 350 -1.34 -19.66 -5.38
CA LEU A 350 -2.49 -20.53 -5.22
C LEU A 350 -3.37 -20.56 -6.49
N ASN A 351 -3.62 -19.41 -7.11
CA ASN A 351 -4.30 -19.40 -8.43
C ASN A 351 -3.42 -19.97 -9.54
N PHE A 352 -2.10 -19.78 -9.45
CA PHE A 352 -1.19 -20.36 -10.42
C PHE A 352 -1.16 -21.89 -10.31
N ILE A 353 -1.22 -22.45 -9.11
CA ILE A 353 -1.33 -23.90 -8.90
C ILE A 353 -2.65 -24.43 -9.47
N ASP A 354 -3.74 -23.68 -9.29
CA ASP A 354 -5.03 -23.96 -9.92
C ASP A 354 -4.90 -24.02 -11.47
N GLN A 355 -4.25 -23.01 -12.06
CA GLN A 355 -3.89 -22.98 -13.48
C GLN A 355 -2.83 -24.03 -13.88
N MET A 356 -2.00 -24.54 -12.97
CA MET A 356 -1.01 -25.58 -13.27
C MET A 356 -1.62 -26.98 -13.32
N GLY A 357 -2.77 -27.21 -12.66
CA GLY A 357 -3.58 -28.39 -12.91
C GLY A 357 -3.93 -28.57 -14.40
N TRP A 358 -3.92 -27.45 -15.15
CA TRP A 358 -4.14 -27.38 -16.60
C TRP A 358 -2.87 -27.52 -17.46
N MET A 359 -1.68 -27.51 -16.86
CA MET A 359 -0.40 -27.34 -17.56
C MET A 359 0.52 -28.56 -17.46
N TYR A 360 -0.04 -29.77 -17.46
CA TYR A 360 0.72 -30.99 -17.75
C TYR A 360 0.93 -31.16 -19.26
N GLY A 361 1.61 -30.18 -19.86
CA GLY A 361 2.13 -30.18 -21.23
C GLY A 361 3.52 -29.56 -21.24
N PHE A 362 4.52 -30.33 -21.66
CA PHE A 362 5.95 -30.13 -21.40
C PHE A 362 6.62 -28.97 -22.18
N ASN A 363 5.96 -27.83 -22.34
CA ASN A 363 6.56 -26.55 -22.79
C ASN A 363 6.65 -25.50 -21.66
N GLY A 364 6.26 -25.88 -20.43
CA GLY A 364 6.01 -24.98 -19.31
C GLY A 364 7.21 -24.34 -18.59
N SER A 365 8.48 -24.59 -18.94
CA SER A 365 9.60 -24.03 -18.16
C SER A 365 9.69 -22.50 -18.25
N VAL A 366 9.41 -21.93 -19.42
CA VAL A 366 9.41 -20.46 -19.63
C VAL A 366 8.20 -19.81 -18.97
N THR A 367 7.00 -20.39 -19.12
CA THR A 367 5.77 -19.88 -18.48
C THR A 367 5.83 -19.99 -16.95
N ILE A 368 6.31 -21.12 -16.43
CA ILE A 368 6.59 -21.29 -14.99
C ILE A 368 7.62 -20.24 -14.54
N PHE A 369 8.70 -20.04 -15.30
CA PHE A 369 9.69 -19.02 -14.97
C PHE A 369 9.11 -17.59 -15.00
N GLN A 370 8.32 -17.23 -16.01
CA GLN A 370 7.65 -15.93 -16.11
C GLN A 370 6.68 -15.71 -14.94
N ASN A 371 5.89 -16.71 -14.58
CA ASN A 371 4.98 -16.64 -13.44
C ASN A 371 5.75 -16.55 -12.11
N LEU A 372 6.81 -17.33 -11.92
CA LEU A 372 7.70 -17.21 -10.75
C LEU A 372 8.38 -15.83 -10.66
N MET A 373 8.80 -15.28 -11.80
CA MET A 373 9.37 -13.93 -11.85
C MET A 373 8.31 -12.87 -11.51
N MET A 374 7.11 -12.99 -12.07
CA MET A 374 5.98 -12.12 -11.76
C MET A 374 5.59 -12.20 -10.28
N LEU A 375 5.59 -13.41 -9.69
CA LEU A 375 5.41 -13.63 -8.26
C LEU A 375 6.49 -12.89 -7.44
N GLY A 376 7.75 -12.99 -7.82
CA GLY A 376 8.84 -12.25 -7.17
C GLY A 376 8.67 -10.74 -7.25
N ILE A 377 8.29 -10.21 -8.43
CA ILE A 377 8.05 -8.77 -8.65
C ILE A 377 6.84 -8.30 -7.84
N MET A 378 5.71 -9.01 -7.89
CA MET A 378 4.50 -8.68 -7.14
C MET A 378 4.71 -8.77 -5.63
N GLY A 379 5.50 -9.75 -5.16
CA GLY A 379 5.92 -9.83 -3.77
C GLY A 379 6.76 -8.63 -3.34
N ALA A 380 7.72 -8.19 -4.17
CA ALA A 380 8.53 -7.00 -3.88
C ALA A 380 7.70 -5.71 -3.88
N ILE A 381 6.84 -5.52 -4.89
CA ILE A 381 5.94 -4.35 -4.98
C ILE A 381 4.96 -4.35 -3.81
N GLY A 382 4.36 -5.50 -3.50
CA GLY A 382 3.46 -5.67 -2.36
C GLY A 382 4.15 -5.35 -1.03
N ALA A 383 5.35 -5.87 -0.79
CA ALA A 383 6.13 -5.58 0.41
C ALA A 383 6.41 -4.08 0.57
N VAL A 384 6.89 -3.41 -0.50
CA VAL A 384 7.17 -1.96 -0.48
C VAL A 384 5.89 -1.15 -0.29
N GLY A 385 4.82 -1.50 -1.00
CA GLY A 385 3.52 -0.84 -0.90
C GLY A 385 2.95 -0.90 0.52
N PHE A 386 2.89 -2.11 1.11
CA PHE A 386 2.43 -2.29 2.49
C PHE A 386 3.37 -1.68 3.52
N PHE A 387 4.69 -1.63 3.26
CA PHE A 387 5.64 -0.90 4.11
C PHE A 387 5.29 0.58 4.19
N VAL A 388 5.18 1.25 3.03
CA VAL A 388 4.85 2.68 2.94
C VAL A 388 3.49 2.94 3.55
N LEU A 389 2.49 2.14 3.19
CA LEU A 389 1.12 2.28 3.66
C LEU A 389 1.04 2.15 5.18
N THR A 390 1.68 1.13 5.75
CA THR A 390 1.73 0.90 7.21
C THR A 390 2.50 2.02 7.91
N ALA A 391 3.66 2.42 7.40
CA ALA A 391 4.49 3.45 7.98
C ALA A 391 3.75 4.80 8.07
N VAL A 392 3.10 5.21 6.97
CA VAL A 392 2.35 6.47 6.91
C VAL A 392 1.08 6.39 7.76
N SER A 393 0.30 5.31 7.65
CA SER A 393 -0.94 5.15 8.41
C SER A 393 -0.70 5.14 9.92
N ASP A 394 0.31 4.42 10.40
CA ASP A 394 0.67 4.37 11.82
C ASP A 394 1.14 5.75 12.30
N SER A 395 2.00 6.43 11.54
CA SER A 395 2.49 7.78 11.87
C SER A 395 1.37 8.83 11.98
N ILE A 396 0.52 8.93 10.95
CA ILE A 396 -0.58 9.91 10.90
C ILE A 396 -1.60 9.61 11.99
N THR A 397 -1.99 8.35 12.15
CA THR A 397 -2.99 7.96 13.14
C THR A 397 -2.49 8.23 14.55
N ARG A 398 -1.22 7.96 14.86
CA ARG A 398 -0.67 8.27 16.20
C ARG A 398 -0.61 9.75 16.49
N GLN A 399 -0.39 10.58 15.48
CA GLN A 399 -0.38 12.03 15.65
C GLN A 399 -1.78 12.59 15.95
N TYR A 400 -2.81 12.14 15.24
CA TYR A 400 -4.14 12.79 15.29
C TYR A 400 -5.21 11.98 16.03
N TRP A 401 -5.12 10.65 16.05
CA TRP A 401 -6.11 9.79 16.71
C TRP A 401 -5.53 8.44 17.19
N PRO A 402 -4.59 8.44 18.15
CA PRO A 402 -3.89 7.23 18.59
C PRO A 402 -4.82 6.13 19.12
N GLU A 403 -6.00 6.51 19.64
CA GLU A 403 -6.99 5.56 20.15
C GLU A 403 -7.47 4.55 19.10
N LYS A 404 -7.41 4.89 17.80
CA LYS A 404 -7.82 4.00 16.71
C LYS A 404 -6.89 2.79 16.54
N LEU A 405 -5.67 2.84 17.08
CA LEU A 405 -4.70 1.75 16.99
C LEU A 405 -4.62 0.88 18.25
N LYS A 406 -5.40 1.15 19.31
CA LYS A 406 -5.26 0.47 20.60
C LYS A 406 -5.34 -1.06 20.51
N THR A 407 -6.38 -1.61 19.90
CA THR A 407 -6.51 -3.07 19.71
C THR A 407 -5.50 -3.62 18.72
N TRP A 408 -5.14 -2.83 17.71
CA TRP A 408 -4.10 -3.21 16.75
C TRP A 408 -2.71 -3.29 17.38
N ASP A 409 -2.38 -2.41 18.32
CA ASP A 409 -1.12 -2.45 19.09
C ASP A 409 -1.06 -3.70 19.98
N LEU A 410 -2.19 -4.13 20.55
CA LEU A 410 -2.27 -5.37 21.34
C LEU A 410 -2.03 -6.60 20.47
N VAL A 411 -2.73 -6.68 19.33
CA VAL A 411 -2.57 -7.76 18.35
C VAL A 411 -1.14 -7.86 17.83
N ARG A 412 -0.51 -6.73 17.48
CA ARG A 412 0.88 -6.69 17.02
C ARG A 412 1.89 -7.19 18.05
N ARG A 413 1.54 -7.13 19.35
CA ARG A 413 2.39 -7.59 20.46
C ARG A 413 2.09 -9.04 20.87
N GLY A 414 1.21 -9.74 20.16
CA GLY A 414 0.79 -11.10 20.50
C GLY A 414 -0.22 -11.19 21.65
N LEU A 415 -0.78 -10.05 22.10
CA LEU A 415 -1.78 -10.00 23.16
C LEU A 415 -3.19 -10.10 22.57
N PHE A 416 -3.57 -11.27 22.07
CA PHE A 416 -4.86 -11.47 21.40
C PHE A 416 -6.04 -11.61 22.37
N MET A 417 -5.85 -12.31 23.49
CA MET A 417 -6.93 -12.70 24.40
C MET A 417 -7.24 -11.61 25.44
N ASN A 418 -7.88 -10.54 25.01
CA ASN A 418 -8.29 -9.42 25.87
C ASN A 418 -9.70 -8.93 25.55
N LYS A 419 -10.37 -8.30 26.54
CA LYS A 419 -11.75 -7.81 26.38
C LYS A 419 -11.91 -6.80 25.25
N PRO A 420 -11.01 -5.80 25.05
CA PRO A 420 -11.09 -4.89 23.91
C PRO A 420 -11.14 -5.58 22.54
N VAL A 421 -10.26 -6.54 22.28
CA VAL A 421 -10.23 -7.31 21.03
C VAL A 421 -11.50 -8.16 20.90
N GLY A 422 -11.93 -8.83 21.97
CA GLY A 422 -13.18 -9.61 21.97
C GLY A 422 -14.41 -8.77 21.61
N TRP A 423 -14.57 -7.60 22.22
CA TRP A 423 -15.64 -6.66 21.85
C TRP A 423 -15.47 -6.14 20.42
N GLY A 424 -14.26 -5.92 19.95
CA GLY A 424 -13.99 -5.54 18.56
C GLY A 424 -14.51 -6.59 17.57
N MET A 425 -14.27 -7.88 17.84
CA MET A 425 -14.77 -8.98 17.00
C MET A 425 -16.31 -9.07 17.00
N VAL A 426 -16.95 -8.94 18.17
CA VAL A 426 -18.43 -8.96 18.26
C VAL A 426 -19.05 -7.77 17.53
N ASN A 427 -18.48 -6.57 17.70
CA ASN A 427 -18.94 -5.38 17.00
C ASN A 427 -18.69 -5.46 15.49
N ALA A 428 -17.61 -6.13 15.05
CA ALA A 428 -17.33 -6.35 13.64
C ALA A 428 -18.42 -7.19 12.97
N ILE A 429 -18.90 -8.26 13.61
CA ILE A 429 -20.03 -9.07 13.12
C ILE A 429 -21.27 -8.20 12.97
N ALA A 430 -21.54 -7.33 13.95
CA ALA A 430 -22.66 -6.43 13.91
C ALA A 430 -22.57 -5.43 12.75
N ILE A 431 -21.39 -4.81 12.55
CA ILE A 431 -21.14 -3.86 11.44
C ILE A 431 -21.30 -4.56 10.10
N GLY A 432 -20.66 -5.72 9.91
CA GLY A 432 -20.80 -6.51 8.69
C GLY A 432 -22.26 -6.83 8.39
N GLY A 433 -23.00 -7.31 9.40
CA GLY A 433 -24.42 -7.61 9.24
C GLY A 433 -25.31 -6.41 8.94
N ILE A 434 -25.03 -5.23 9.53
CA ILE A 434 -25.75 -3.99 9.20
C ILE A 434 -25.48 -3.57 7.75
N LEU A 435 -24.23 -3.60 7.30
CA LEU A 435 -23.87 -3.21 5.93
C LEU A 435 -24.51 -4.14 4.90
N VAL A 436 -24.46 -5.45 5.13
CA VAL A 436 -25.11 -6.45 4.28
C VAL A 436 -26.65 -6.30 4.32
N GLY A 437 -27.20 -6.00 5.50
CA GLY A 437 -28.63 -5.69 5.65
C GLY A 437 -29.07 -4.43 4.91
N ILE A 438 -28.22 -3.39 4.82
CA ILE A 438 -28.48 -2.19 4.00
C ILE A 438 -28.57 -2.57 2.53
N VAL A 439 -27.69 -3.44 2.03
CA VAL A 439 -27.77 -3.95 0.64
C VAL A 439 -29.10 -4.67 0.41
N GLY A 440 -29.48 -5.59 1.31
CA GLY A 440 -30.77 -6.28 1.21
C GLY A 440 -31.98 -5.35 1.28
N LEU A 441 -31.94 -4.34 2.15
CA LEU A 441 -32.99 -3.33 2.26
C LEU A 441 -33.07 -2.46 1.00
N PHE A 442 -31.92 -2.06 0.46
CA PHE A 442 -31.85 -1.26 -0.76
C PHE A 442 -32.50 -1.99 -1.94
N LEU A 443 -32.13 -3.25 -2.16
CA LEU A 443 -32.72 -4.09 -3.21
C LEU A 443 -34.24 -4.22 -3.02
N SER A 444 -34.72 -4.40 -1.79
CA SER A 444 -36.15 -4.52 -1.49
C SER A 444 -36.96 -3.21 -1.63
N VAL A 445 -36.31 -2.04 -1.57
CA VAL A 445 -36.99 -0.73 -1.62
C VAL A 445 -37.13 -0.24 -3.06
N PHE A 446 -36.17 -0.58 -3.92
CA PHE A 446 -36.13 -0.14 -5.31
C PHE A 446 -36.48 -1.30 -6.25
N ASP A 447 -37.77 -1.50 -6.53
CA ASP A 447 -38.27 -2.60 -7.39
C ASP A 447 -37.71 -2.59 -8.83
N THR A 448 -37.20 -1.45 -9.29
CA THR A 448 -36.56 -1.29 -10.59
C THR A 448 -35.08 -1.69 -10.57
N THR A 449 -34.50 -1.97 -9.40
CA THR A 449 -33.11 -2.39 -9.29
C THR A 449 -32.97 -3.88 -9.52
N TYR A 450 -31.93 -4.24 -10.27
CA TYR A 450 -31.55 -5.64 -10.46
C TYR A 450 -30.04 -5.79 -10.35
N ILE A 451 -29.63 -7.00 -9.96
CA ILE A 451 -28.21 -7.39 -9.94
C ILE A 451 -27.88 -7.87 -11.35
N SER A 452 -26.83 -7.33 -11.95
CA SER A 452 -26.38 -7.80 -13.28
C SER A 452 -26.08 -9.29 -13.24
N ALA A 453 -26.46 -9.98 -14.32
CA ALA A 453 -26.25 -11.42 -14.47
C ALA A 453 -24.77 -11.79 -14.62
N ASN A 454 -23.87 -10.82 -14.89
CA ASN A 454 -22.42 -11.01 -14.98
C ASN A 454 -21.78 -11.38 -13.65
N THR A 455 -21.96 -12.65 -13.32
CA THR A 455 -21.62 -13.20 -12.02
C THR A 455 -20.98 -14.56 -12.19
N GLY A 456 -19.86 -14.61 -12.93
CA GLY A 456 -19.04 -15.82 -13.10
C GLY A 456 -18.99 -16.69 -11.85
N LEU A 457 -19.40 -17.94 -12.01
CA LEU A 457 -19.33 -19.01 -11.01
C LEU A 457 -17.99 -19.72 -11.23
N MET A 458 -17.27 -20.03 -10.15
CA MET A 458 -16.10 -20.90 -10.32
C MET A 458 -16.56 -22.27 -10.80
N SER A 459 -15.78 -22.92 -11.67
CA SER A 459 -16.15 -24.20 -12.28
C SER A 459 -15.57 -25.42 -11.58
N ASP A 460 -14.76 -25.23 -10.53
CA ASP A 460 -13.95 -26.26 -9.88
C ASP A 460 -14.16 -26.35 -8.35
N ASP A 461 -14.36 -27.58 -7.85
CA ASP A 461 -14.63 -27.92 -6.44
C ASP A 461 -13.36 -28.01 -5.56
N TYR A 462 -12.46 -27.02 -5.61
CA TYR A 462 -11.20 -27.10 -4.85
C TYR A 462 -11.21 -26.28 -3.55
N PHE A 463 -10.60 -26.86 -2.50
CA PHE A 463 -10.44 -26.23 -1.18
C PHE A 463 -9.42 -25.06 -1.17
N LEU A 464 -8.36 -25.14 -1.99
CA LEU A 464 -7.31 -24.13 -2.06
C LEU A 464 -7.82 -22.77 -2.61
N PRO A 465 -8.60 -22.74 -3.70
CA PRO A 465 -9.24 -21.52 -4.20
C PRO A 465 -10.16 -20.82 -3.18
N SER A 466 -10.88 -21.58 -2.34
CA SER A 466 -11.67 -20.97 -1.26
C SER A 466 -10.80 -20.20 -0.25
N ILE A 467 -9.63 -20.74 0.12
CA ILE A 467 -8.68 -20.03 0.99
C ILE A 467 -8.11 -18.80 0.28
N ALA A 468 -7.75 -18.94 -1.00
CA ALA A 468 -7.25 -17.84 -1.82
C ALA A 468 -8.27 -16.68 -1.86
N ASN A 469 -9.56 -16.97 -2.07
CA ASN A 469 -10.64 -15.97 -2.06
C ASN A 469 -10.74 -15.20 -0.73
N LEU A 470 -10.65 -15.90 0.42
CA LEU A 470 -10.65 -15.24 1.73
C LEU A 470 -9.40 -14.35 1.93
N MET A 471 -8.24 -14.78 1.43
CA MET A 471 -7.00 -13.99 1.48
C MET A 471 -7.08 -12.73 0.62
N VAL A 472 -7.60 -12.83 -0.60
CA VAL A 472 -7.85 -11.66 -1.49
C VAL A 472 -8.76 -10.68 -0.82
N THR A 473 -9.87 -11.17 -0.26
CA THR A 473 -10.84 -10.31 0.41
C THR A 473 -10.19 -9.56 1.57
N THR A 474 -9.28 -10.20 2.30
CA THR A 474 -8.50 -9.55 3.36
C THR A 474 -7.59 -8.45 2.81
N LEU A 475 -6.84 -8.73 1.75
CA LEU A 475 -5.94 -7.74 1.11
C LEU A 475 -6.74 -6.55 0.54
N PHE A 476 -7.84 -6.84 -0.15
CA PHE A 476 -8.75 -5.84 -0.72
C PHE A 476 -9.29 -4.91 0.36
N VAL A 477 -9.79 -5.45 1.47
CA VAL A 477 -10.29 -4.66 2.60
C VAL A 477 -9.19 -3.79 3.22
N LEU A 478 -7.98 -4.31 3.39
CA LEU A 478 -6.85 -3.53 3.92
C LEU A 478 -6.46 -2.39 2.97
N MET A 479 -6.47 -2.64 1.66
CA MET A 479 -6.19 -1.65 0.61
C MET A 479 -7.23 -0.54 0.55
N ILE A 480 -8.42 -0.72 1.13
CA ILE A 480 -9.44 0.32 1.23
C ILE A 480 -9.38 1.01 2.60
N VAL A 481 -9.46 0.22 3.67
CA VAL A 481 -9.63 0.73 5.04
C VAL A 481 -8.40 1.50 5.52
N VAL A 482 -7.19 1.05 5.16
CA VAL A 482 -5.96 1.72 5.60
C VAL A 482 -5.79 3.10 4.94
N PRO A 483 -5.80 3.24 3.59
CA PRO A 483 -5.81 4.54 2.93
C PRO A 483 -6.93 5.45 3.40
N LEU A 484 -8.16 4.95 3.40
CA LEU A 484 -9.33 5.79 3.64
C LEU A 484 -9.39 6.28 5.08
N TYR A 485 -9.21 5.40 6.04
CA TYR A 485 -9.49 5.74 7.44
C TYR A 485 -8.24 6.05 8.23
N LEU A 486 -7.17 5.24 8.11
CA LEU A 486 -5.96 5.49 8.87
C LEU A 486 -5.12 6.65 8.31
N ILE A 487 -5.21 6.93 7.01
CA ILE A 487 -4.47 8.00 6.35
C ILE A 487 -5.38 9.20 6.10
N ILE A 488 -6.32 9.11 5.15
CA ILE A 488 -7.15 10.25 4.73
C ILE A 488 -8.02 10.75 5.89
N GLY A 489 -8.75 9.86 6.56
CA GLY A 489 -9.64 10.21 7.66
C GLY A 489 -8.93 10.89 8.83
N ASN A 490 -7.80 10.34 9.27
CA ASN A 490 -7.01 10.94 10.35
C ASN A 490 -6.29 12.24 9.93
N GLN A 491 -5.88 12.34 8.66
CA GLN A 491 -5.34 13.59 8.11
C GLN A 491 -6.41 14.69 8.09
N ILE A 492 -7.65 14.37 7.69
CA ILE A 492 -8.79 15.31 7.73
C ILE A 492 -9.07 15.74 9.17
N LYS A 493 -9.06 14.81 10.12
CA LYS A 493 -9.20 15.13 11.54
C LYS A 493 -8.14 16.13 11.99
N GLY A 494 -6.88 15.91 11.62
CA GLY A 494 -5.77 16.82 11.92
C GLY A 494 -5.91 18.21 11.29
N MET A 495 -6.41 18.29 10.05
CA MET A 495 -6.52 19.55 9.29
C MET A 495 -7.75 20.38 9.66
N VAL A 496 -8.90 19.73 9.86
CA VAL A 496 -10.20 20.42 10.01
C VAL A 496 -10.72 20.38 11.46
N GLY A 497 -10.26 19.43 12.28
CA GLY A 497 -10.72 19.24 13.66
C GLY A 497 -12.17 18.77 13.79
N ARG A 498 -12.83 18.41 12.68
CA ARG A 498 -14.25 18.02 12.64
C ARG A 498 -14.39 16.57 12.18
N ASP A 499 -14.60 15.68 13.13
CA ASP A 499 -14.66 14.23 12.90
C ASP A 499 -15.84 13.82 11.98
N TRP A 500 -16.96 14.56 11.95
CA TRP A 500 -18.15 14.23 11.14
C TRP A 500 -17.95 14.34 9.62
N ILE A 501 -16.84 14.92 9.16
CA ILE A 501 -16.50 15.01 7.74
C ILE A 501 -16.08 13.64 7.18
N ILE A 502 -15.51 12.77 8.03
CA ILE A 502 -15.00 11.45 7.60
C ILE A 502 -16.11 10.58 6.95
N PRO A 503 -17.31 10.42 7.55
CA PRO A 503 -18.43 9.75 6.88
C PRO A 503 -18.77 10.31 5.50
N ILE A 504 -18.73 11.63 5.31
CA ILE A 504 -19.09 12.28 4.04
C ILE A 504 -18.03 12.02 2.98
N VAL A 505 -16.75 12.16 3.33
CA VAL A 505 -15.65 11.85 2.42
C VAL A 505 -15.64 10.37 2.05
N SER A 506 -15.93 9.50 3.02
CA SER A 506 -16.10 8.06 2.76
C SER A 506 -17.25 7.78 1.78
N ALA A 507 -18.39 8.45 1.94
CA ALA A 507 -19.52 8.34 1.03
C ALA A 507 -19.16 8.75 -0.40
N VAL A 508 -18.47 9.89 -0.56
CA VAL A 508 -18.03 10.37 -1.88
C VAL A 508 -17.03 9.41 -2.52
N LEU A 509 -16.06 8.91 -1.76
CA LEU A 509 -15.06 7.99 -2.30
C LEU A 509 -15.66 6.64 -2.68
N PHE A 510 -16.57 6.09 -1.87
CA PHE A 510 -17.26 4.85 -2.22
C PHE A 510 -18.18 5.02 -3.43
N ALA A 511 -18.82 6.19 -3.61
CA ALA A 511 -19.65 6.44 -4.79
C ALA A 511 -18.85 6.60 -6.10
N LEU A 512 -17.54 6.87 -6.01
CA LEU A 512 -16.66 7.11 -7.16
C LEU A 512 -15.77 5.90 -7.51
N ILE A 513 -15.61 4.94 -6.60
CA ILE A 513 -14.72 3.80 -6.77
C ILE A 513 -15.56 2.53 -6.76
N ASP A 514 -15.29 1.64 -7.70
CA ASP A 514 -15.92 0.33 -7.71
C ASP A 514 -15.37 -0.58 -6.60
N LEU A 515 -16.22 -0.87 -5.62
CA LEU A 515 -15.85 -1.61 -4.41
C LEU A 515 -16.80 -2.76 -4.08
N LEU A 516 -17.92 -2.89 -4.81
CA LEU A 516 -18.85 -4.00 -4.62
C LEU A 516 -18.47 -5.15 -5.56
N PRO A 517 -18.67 -6.41 -5.15
CA PRO A 517 -18.32 -7.57 -5.98
C PRO A 517 -19.34 -7.88 -7.08
N PHE A 518 -20.35 -7.03 -7.24
CA PHE A 518 -21.38 -7.11 -8.28
C PHE A 518 -21.93 -5.72 -8.58
N ASN A 519 -22.44 -5.55 -9.79
CA ASN A 519 -23.06 -4.31 -10.24
C ASN A 519 -24.57 -4.37 -10.05
N ILE A 520 -25.13 -3.23 -9.65
CA ILE A 520 -26.58 -3.02 -9.55
C ILE A 520 -26.96 -2.03 -10.63
N GLU A 521 -28.06 -2.29 -11.32
CA GLU A 521 -28.58 -1.39 -12.34
C GLU A 521 -29.89 -0.75 -11.87
N PRO A 522 -30.18 0.52 -12.22
CA PRO A 522 -29.32 1.46 -12.95
C PRO A 522 -28.08 1.93 -12.16
N ASP A 523 -26.99 2.23 -12.86
CA ASP A 523 -25.73 2.79 -12.32
C ASP A 523 -25.87 3.95 -11.32
N GLU A 524 -26.90 4.80 -11.44
CA GLU A 524 -27.15 5.87 -10.45
C GLU A 524 -27.49 5.31 -9.06
N LEU A 525 -28.26 4.22 -9.00
CA LEU A 525 -28.68 3.59 -7.76
C LEU A 525 -27.56 2.77 -7.13
N ASP A 526 -26.71 2.12 -7.94
CA ASP A 526 -25.49 1.49 -7.47
C ASP A 526 -24.56 2.51 -6.77
N ARG A 527 -24.28 3.65 -7.42
CA ARG A 527 -23.46 4.71 -6.82
C ARG A 527 -24.06 5.28 -5.54
N LEU A 528 -25.39 5.44 -5.50
CA LEU A 528 -26.09 5.86 -4.29
C LEU A 528 -25.90 4.85 -3.15
N LEU A 529 -26.10 3.55 -3.42
CA LEU A 529 -25.90 2.50 -2.43
C LEU A 529 -24.45 2.46 -1.93
N ARG A 530 -23.46 2.49 -2.84
CA ARG A 530 -22.05 2.56 -2.48
C ARG A 530 -21.76 3.76 -1.59
N GLY A 531 -22.30 4.93 -1.92
CA GLY A 531 -22.20 6.14 -1.09
C GLY A 531 -22.81 5.98 0.31
N VAL A 532 -24.00 5.36 0.41
CA VAL A 532 -24.64 5.05 1.71
C VAL A 532 -23.78 4.09 2.53
N LEU A 533 -23.24 3.04 1.92
CA LEU A 533 -22.36 2.08 2.59
C LEU A 533 -21.08 2.76 3.09
N GLY A 534 -20.45 3.60 2.26
CA GLY A 534 -19.30 4.43 2.62
C GLY A 534 -19.60 5.36 3.79
N PHE A 535 -20.75 6.03 3.79
CA PHE A 535 -21.18 6.89 4.89
C PHE A 535 -21.33 6.10 6.19
N VAL A 536 -22.01 4.96 6.15
CA VAL A 536 -22.27 4.11 7.33
C VAL A 536 -20.97 3.53 7.88
N LEU A 537 -20.08 3.01 7.03
CA LEU A 537 -18.77 2.51 7.44
C LEU A 537 -17.93 3.64 8.05
N GLY A 538 -17.96 4.85 7.49
CA GLY A 538 -17.27 6.01 8.03
C GLY A 538 -17.84 6.48 9.38
N TYR A 539 -19.16 6.38 9.56
CA TYR A 539 -19.80 6.62 10.85
C TYR A 539 -19.36 5.60 11.90
N PHE A 540 -19.27 4.32 11.53
CA PHE A 540 -18.71 3.30 12.40
C PHE A 540 -17.23 3.56 12.72
N TYR A 541 -16.45 4.03 11.75
CA TYR A 541 -15.05 4.40 11.99
C TYR A 541 -14.92 5.49 13.04
N LEU A 542 -15.85 6.45 13.16
CA LEU A 542 -15.81 7.44 14.25
C LEU A 542 -15.90 6.80 15.63
N ARG A 543 -16.70 5.73 15.74
CA ARG A 543 -17.04 5.10 17.02
C ARG A 543 -16.11 3.97 17.43
N TYR A 544 -15.66 3.16 16.47
CA TYR A 544 -14.89 1.94 16.71
C TYR A 544 -13.42 2.13 16.33
N ASP A 545 -12.58 1.19 16.74
CA ASP A 545 -11.16 1.19 16.37
C ASP A 545 -10.92 0.60 14.98
N PHE A 546 -9.68 0.73 14.50
CA PHE A 546 -9.29 0.24 13.17
C PHE A 546 -9.58 -1.25 12.98
N LEU A 547 -9.23 -2.08 13.96
CA LEU A 547 -9.33 -3.53 13.84
C LEU A 547 -10.79 -3.98 13.70
N THR A 548 -11.70 -3.37 14.47
CA THR A 548 -13.14 -3.61 14.38
C THR A 548 -13.68 -3.27 12.99
N ILE A 549 -13.19 -2.18 12.39
CA ILE A 549 -13.62 -1.71 11.06
C ILE A 549 -13.09 -2.62 9.95
N VAL A 550 -11.83 -3.03 10.03
CA VAL A 550 -11.25 -4.01 9.09
C VAL A 550 -12.03 -5.32 9.15
N PHE A 551 -12.30 -5.86 10.34
CA PHE A 551 -13.06 -7.10 10.47
C PHE A 551 -14.52 -6.95 10.02
N GLY A 552 -15.17 -5.83 10.32
CA GLY A 552 -16.53 -5.58 9.86
C GLY A 552 -16.63 -5.49 8.34
N ALA A 553 -15.69 -4.80 7.70
CA ALA A 553 -15.59 -4.73 6.24
C ALA A 553 -15.22 -6.08 5.63
N PHE A 554 -14.32 -6.86 6.25
CA PHE A 554 -14.00 -8.23 5.83
C PHE A 554 -15.24 -9.12 5.83
N LEU A 555 -16.03 -9.12 6.91
CA LEU A 555 -17.25 -9.90 6.97
C LEU A 555 -18.27 -9.41 5.93
N PHE A 556 -18.44 -8.10 5.78
CA PHE A 556 -19.33 -7.50 4.78
C PHE A 556 -19.00 -7.98 3.36
N VAL A 557 -17.75 -7.83 2.92
CA VAL A 557 -17.36 -8.22 1.55
C VAL A 557 -17.51 -9.73 1.35
N ASN A 558 -17.12 -10.56 2.33
CA ASN A 558 -17.27 -12.00 2.20
C ASN A 558 -18.73 -12.47 2.18
N PHE A 559 -19.63 -11.84 2.91
CA PHE A 559 -21.06 -12.15 2.78
C PHE A 559 -21.54 -11.92 1.34
N LEU A 560 -21.08 -10.85 0.69
CA LEU A 560 -21.45 -10.57 -0.70
C LEU A 560 -20.81 -11.57 -1.67
N THR A 561 -19.48 -11.78 -1.59
CA THR A 561 -18.75 -12.63 -2.55
C THR A 561 -19.09 -14.12 -2.43
N THR A 562 -19.36 -14.61 -1.22
CA THR A 562 -19.59 -16.05 -0.99
C THR A 562 -21.05 -16.47 -1.03
N SER A 563 -22.00 -15.52 -0.98
CA SER A 563 -23.44 -15.82 -0.96
C SER A 563 -23.94 -16.62 -2.17
N LYS A 564 -23.26 -16.53 -3.32
CA LYS A 564 -23.58 -17.31 -4.53
C LYS A 564 -23.59 -18.81 -4.28
N GLY A 565 -22.63 -19.31 -3.49
CA GLY A 565 -22.49 -20.73 -3.16
C GLY A 565 -23.67 -21.30 -2.35
N TRP A 566 -24.51 -20.43 -1.77
CA TRP A 566 -25.73 -20.83 -1.07
C TRP A 566 -26.97 -20.82 -1.99
N LEU A 567 -26.97 -20.01 -3.06
CA LEU A 567 -28.15 -19.84 -3.92
C LEU A 567 -28.43 -21.05 -4.81
N LEU A 568 -27.38 -21.73 -5.28
CA LEU A 568 -27.46 -22.85 -6.21
C LEU A 568 -27.08 -24.15 -5.49
N GLU A 569 -28.02 -25.10 -5.45
CA GLU A 569 -27.74 -26.45 -4.96
C GLU A 569 -26.69 -27.12 -5.86
N GLY A 570 -25.60 -27.62 -5.28
CA GLY A 570 -24.48 -28.18 -6.04
C GLY A 570 -23.56 -27.15 -6.70
N SER A 571 -23.65 -25.86 -6.32
CA SER A 571 -22.72 -24.82 -6.79
C SER A 571 -21.27 -25.14 -6.44
N PRO A 572 -20.30 -24.95 -7.37
CA PRO A 572 -18.89 -25.09 -7.03
C PRO A 572 -18.42 -24.07 -5.98
N ASP A 573 -19.10 -22.92 -5.89
CA ASP A 573 -18.83 -21.88 -4.88
C ASP A 573 -19.31 -22.27 -3.47
N ALA A 574 -20.08 -23.36 -3.31
CA ALA A 574 -20.61 -23.78 -2.02
C ALA A 574 -19.51 -24.04 -0.97
N ASN A 575 -18.37 -24.59 -1.41
CA ASN A 575 -17.22 -24.82 -0.53
C ASN A 575 -16.68 -23.51 0.06
N THR A 576 -16.61 -22.45 -0.76
CA THR A 576 -16.17 -21.11 -0.32
C THR A 576 -17.14 -20.52 0.70
N PHE A 577 -18.45 -20.70 0.49
CA PHE A 577 -19.48 -20.30 1.44
C PHE A 577 -19.35 -21.02 2.79
N TYR A 578 -19.23 -22.35 2.81
CA TYR A 578 -19.09 -23.11 4.05
C TYR A 578 -17.81 -22.78 4.80
N MET A 579 -16.70 -22.57 4.09
CA MET A 579 -15.44 -22.12 4.66
C MET A 579 -15.57 -20.75 5.33
N PHE A 580 -16.21 -19.80 4.65
CA PHE A 580 -16.50 -18.50 5.24
C PHE A 580 -17.37 -18.61 6.50
N MET A 581 -18.42 -19.43 6.48
CA MET A 581 -19.27 -19.67 7.65
C MET A 581 -18.49 -20.29 8.83
N MET A 582 -17.53 -21.17 8.57
CA MET A 582 -16.63 -21.72 9.59
C MET A 582 -15.72 -20.63 10.19
N VAL A 583 -15.16 -19.75 9.36
CA VAL A 583 -14.36 -18.60 9.82
C VAL A 583 -15.22 -17.64 10.65
N LEU A 584 -16.43 -17.31 10.20
CA LEU A 584 -17.38 -16.47 10.92
C LEU A 584 -17.73 -17.07 12.29
N LEU A 585 -18.02 -18.37 12.36
CA LEU A 585 -18.31 -19.06 13.61
C LEU A 585 -17.12 -19.01 14.56
N THR A 586 -15.90 -19.25 14.05
CA THR A 586 -14.66 -19.14 14.83
C THR A 586 -14.47 -17.72 15.36
N PHE A 587 -14.77 -16.71 14.54
CA PHE A 587 -14.73 -15.31 14.93
C PHE A 587 -15.75 -14.99 16.03
N ALA A 588 -16.98 -15.50 15.91
CA ALA A 588 -18.04 -15.29 16.89
C ALA A 588 -17.71 -15.95 18.23
N VAL A 589 -17.34 -17.23 18.21
CA VAL A 589 -16.98 -18.00 19.42
C VAL A 589 -15.73 -17.42 20.07
N GLY A 590 -14.69 -17.10 19.29
CA GLY A 590 -13.47 -16.48 19.78
C GLY A 590 -13.71 -15.10 20.39
N GLY A 591 -14.51 -14.25 19.73
CA GLY A 591 -14.90 -12.94 20.23
C GLY A 591 -15.64 -13.02 21.56
N ILE A 592 -16.66 -13.90 21.65
CA ILE A 592 -17.41 -14.15 22.89
C ILE A 592 -16.46 -14.66 24.00
N TYR A 593 -15.61 -15.63 23.68
CA TYR A 593 -14.64 -16.18 24.63
C TYR A 593 -13.69 -15.09 25.17
N PHE A 594 -13.18 -14.21 24.32
CA PHE A 594 -12.31 -13.10 24.72
C PHE A 594 -13.03 -12.05 25.57
N VAL A 595 -14.33 -11.80 25.33
CA VAL A 595 -15.14 -10.92 26.19
C VAL A 595 -15.30 -11.48 27.60
N PHE A 596 -15.51 -12.80 27.74
CA PHE A 596 -15.74 -13.43 29.04
C PHE A 596 -14.46 -13.76 29.81
N LYS A 597 -13.39 -14.18 29.13
CA LYS A 597 -12.15 -14.69 29.73
C LYS A 597 -10.93 -13.80 29.52
N GLY A 598 -10.99 -12.80 28.66
CA GLY A 598 -9.86 -11.92 28.36
C GLY A 598 -9.53 -10.95 29.51
N THR A 599 -8.29 -10.46 29.49
CA THR A 599 -7.80 -9.44 30.43
C THR A 599 -8.54 -8.12 30.29
N GLU A 600 -8.65 -7.38 31.40
CA GLU A 600 -9.32 -6.08 31.42
C GLU A 600 -8.45 -4.98 30.80
N ARG A 601 -9.10 -3.91 30.33
CA ARG A 601 -8.42 -2.82 29.62
C ARG A 601 -7.34 -2.15 30.48
N ASP A 602 -7.59 -1.99 31.77
CA ASP A 602 -6.72 -1.22 32.67
C ASP A 602 -5.45 -2.00 33.07
N GLU A 603 -5.42 -3.31 32.80
CA GLU A 603 -4.27 -4.19 33.05
C GLU A 603 -3.36 -4.31 31.81
N LEU A 604 -3.74 -3.71 30.69
CA LEU A 604 -3.02 -3.85 29.42
C LEU A 604 -1.95 -2.76 29.27
N PRO A 605 -0.74 -3.13 28.82
CA PRO A 605 0.34 -2.18 28.65
C PRO A 605 0.04 -1.19 27.51
N GLU A 606 0.27 0.10 27.76
CA GLU A 606 0.25 1.11 26.71
C GLU A 606 1.43 0.90 25.74
N TYR A 607 1.23 1.23 24.46
CA TYR A 607 2.27 1.12 23.44
C TYR A 607 2.79 2.51 23.08
N VAL A 608 4.08 2.72 23.28
CA VAL A 608 4.80 3.94 22.89
C VAL A 608 5.74 3.59 21.74
N PRO A 609 5.61 4.23 20.56
CA PRO A 609 6.52 4.01 19.44
C PRO A 609 7.96 4.36 19.79
N GLY A 610 8.91 3.63 19.21
CA GLY A 610 10.34 3.81 19.50
C GLY A 610 10.85 5.23 19.22
N TYR A 611 10.36 5.86 18.13
CA TYR A 611 10.79 7.21 17.78
C TYR A 611 10.36 8.28 18.80
N ILE A 612 9.24 8.06 19.52
CA ILE A 612 8.81 8.96 20.58
C ILE A 612 9.76 8.88 21.78
N GLU A 613 10.20 7.66 22.14
CA GLU A 613 11.20 7.48 23.19
C GLU A 613 12.52 8.16 22.82
N ASP A 614 12.96 8.01 21.58
CA ASP A 614 14.22 8.59 21.10
C ASP A 614 14.17 10.12 21.08
N GLN A 615 13.04 10.70 20.62
CA GLN A 615 12.82 12.16 20.68
C GLN A 615 12.79 12.67 22.12
N ALA A 616 12.11 11.96 23.03
CA ALA A 616 12.06 12.34 24.44
C ALA A 616 13.44 12.27 25.09
N LYS A 617 14.26 11.24 24.78
CA LYS A 617 15.65 11.14 25.23
C LYS A 617 16.51 12.29 24.69
N GLU A 618 16.39 12.62 23.41
CA GLU A 618 17.15 13.72 22.80
C GLU A 618 16.76 15.07 23.41
N GLN A 619 15.47 15.32 23.61
CA GLN A 619 14.97 16.54 24.22
C GLN A 619 15.42 16.66 25.67
N ARG A 620 15.39 15.56 26.43
CA ARG A 620 15.92 15.50 27.79
C ARG A 620 17.43 15.80 27.83
N LEU A 621 18.21 15.20 26.93
CA LEU A 621 19.65 15.46 26.84
C LEU A 621 19.94 16.94 26.51
N LYS A 622 19.20 17.54 25.58
CA LYS A 622 19.29 18.97 25.26
C LYS A 622 18.97 19.84 26.49
N GLN A 623 17.95 19.47 27.25
CA GLN A 623 17.59 20.19 28.47
C GLN A 623 18.68 20.06 29.55
N GLU A 624 19.22 18.86 29.77
CA GLU A 624 20.32 18.62 30.70
C GLU A 624 21.58 19.41 30.31
N LEU A 625 21.91 19.49 29.01
CA LEU A 625 23.00 20.34 28.50
C LEU A 625 22.74 21.83 28.71
N SER A 626 21.51 22.30 28.48
CA SER A 626 21.14 23.70 28.72
C SER A 626 21.26 24.10 30.20
N ILE A 627 20.95 23.17 31.12
CA ILE A 627 21.15 23.39 32.55
C ILE A 627 22.65 23.48 32.87
N ALA A 628 23.47 22.58 32.31
CA ALA A 628 24.92 22.62 32.49
C ALA A 628 25.51 23.96 32.02
N ARG A 629 25.00 24.54 30.93
CA ARG A 629 25.37 25.89 30.46
C ARG A 629 25.17 26.96 31.52
N VAL A 630 23.97 27.00 32.09
CA VAL A 630 23.58 28.02 33.08
C VAL A 630 24.49 27.91 34.30
N VAL A 631 24.74 26.69 34.78
CA VAL A 631 25.66 26.46 35.90
C VAL A 631 27.07 26.93 35.56
N GLN A 632 27.60 26.57 34.38
CA GLN A 632 28.92 27.01 33.96
C GLN A 632 29.05 28.54 33.90
N GLN A 633 28.02 29.25 33.41
CA GLN A 633 28.01 30.71 33.36
C GLN A 633 28.04 31.34 34.76
N THR A 634 27.50 30.69 35.79
CA THR A 634 27.65 31.17 37.19
C THR A 634 29.09 31.08 37.70
N PHE A 635 29.95 30.29 37.05
CA PHE A 635 31.37 30.23 37.39
C PHE A 635 32.19 31.35 36.75
N LEU A 636 31.65 32.13 35.82
CA LEU A 636 32.33 33.31 35.32
C LEU A 636 32.09 34.51 36.24
N PRO A 637 32.99 35.51 36.27
CA PRO A 637 32.81 36.71 37.09
C PRO A 637 31.51 37.44 36.76
N SER A 638 30.62 37.57 37.74
CA SER A 638 29.34 38.30 37.56
C SER A 638 29.47 39.81 37.78
N LYS A 639 30.53 40.25 38.48
CA LYS A 639 30.87 41.66 38.69
C LYS A 639 32.38 41.81 38.71
N ILE A 640 32.88 42.74 37.91
CA ILE A 640 34.27 43.18 37.93
C ILE A 640 34.40 44.15 39.11
N HIS A 641 35.32 43.87 40.03
CA HIS A 641 35.54 44.75 41.19
C HIS A 641 36.32 46.00 40.78
N HIS A 642 35.98 47.14 41.35
CA HIS A 642 36.59 48.42 40.99
C HIS A 642 38.04 48.53 41.51
N LEU A 643 38.97 48.92 40.64
CA LEU A 643 40.36 49.21 40.98
C LEU A 643 40.64 50.70 40.68
N PRO A 644 41.04 51.51 41.67
CA PRO A 644 41.33 52.91 41.43
C PRO A 644 42.36 53.10 40.32
N GLY A 645 42.02 53.94 39.33
CA GLY A 645 42.89 54.23 38.19
C GLY A 645 43.00 53.12 37.13
N ILE A 646 42.26 52.00 37.26
CA ILE A 646 42.23 50.90 36.28
C ILE A 646 40.78 50.52 35.95
N ASP A 647 40.43 50.60 34.67
CA ASP A 647 39.16 50.17 34.09
C ASP A 647 39.32 48.77 33.48
N ILE A 648 38.45 47.81 33.84
CA ILE A 648 38.52 46.42 33.36
C ILE A 648 37.16 45.97 32.84
N ALA A 649 37.16 45.29 31.70
CA ALA A 649 35.98 44.64 31.13
C ALA A 649 36.33 43.24 30.67
N GLY A 650 35.40 42.29 30.80
CA GLY A 650 35.61 40.93 30.33
C GLY A 650 34.29 40.24 30.00
N ILE A 651 34.35 39.35 29.01
CA ILE A 651 33.21 38.59 28.52
C ILE A 651 33.68 37.23 27.99
N CYS A 652 32.85 36.21 28.14
CA CYS A 652 33.03 34.90 27.52
C CYS A 652 31.71 34.47 26.88
N ILE A 653 31.72 34.27 25.57
CA ILE A 653 30.56 33.89 24.76
C ILE A 653 30.81 32.46 24.23
N PRO A 654 30.13 31.43 24.77
CA PRO A 654 30.37 30.06 24.34
C PRO A 654 29.76 29.76 22.97
N ALA A 655 30.43 28.91 22.17
CA ALA A 655 30.00 28.47 20.84
C ALA A 655 28.94 27.37 20.87
N GLN A 656 28.97 26.54 21.91
CA GLN A 656 28.06 25.41 22.12
C GLN A 656 27.28 25.57 23.44
N GLU A 657 26.60 24.50 23.87
CA GLU A 657 25.88 24.49 25.15
C GLU A 657 26.82 24.62 26.36
N THR A 658 28.09 24.22 26.25
CA THR A 658 29.10 24.44 27.30
C THR A 658 30.45 24.76 26.66
N GLY A 659 31.20 25.69 27.24
CA GLY A 659 32.49 26.16 26.72
C GLY A 659 33.73 25.54 27.38
N GLY A 660 34.89 25.65 26.73
CA GLY A 660 36.21 25.40 27.31
C GLY A 660 36.87 26.65 27.86
N ASP A 661 36.46 27.82 27.38
CA ASP A 661 37.03 29.11 27.74
C ASP A 661 36.74 29.54 29.19
N TYR A 662 37.67 30.35 29.71
CA TYR A 662 37.65 30.86 31.07
C TYR A 662 38.28 32.25 31.15
N TYR A 663 37.68 33.12 31.94
CA TYR A 663 38.37 34.28 32.49
C TYR A 663 37.95 34.50 33.94
N ASP A 664 38.82 35.14 34.73
CA ASP A 664 38.51 35.49 36.12
C ASP A 664 39.26 36.73 36.60
N MET A 665 38.72 37.35 37.63
CA MET A 665 39.25 38.48 38.36
C MET A 665 39.15 38.20 39.86
N ILE A 666 40.27 37.79 40.47
CA ILE A 666 40.32 37.33 41.86
C ILE A 666 40.97 38.40 42.72
N SER A 667 40.20 38.98 43.66
CA SER A 667 40.72 39.98 44.60
C SER A 667 41.72 39.35 45.57
N LEU A 668 42.93 39.92 45.67
CA LEU A 668 43.98 39.46 46.58
C LEU A 668 44.17 40.37 47.80
N GLY A 669 43.41 41.46 47.90
CA GLY A 669 43.59 42.51 48.92
C GLY A 669 44.71 43.51 48.55
N ASP A 670 44.80 44.62 49.30
CA ASP A 670 45.81 45.68 49.11
C ASP A 670 45.91 46.25 47.68
N GLN A 671 44.77 46.47 47.02
CA GLN A 671 44.71 46.91 45.61
C GLN A 671 45.40 45.97 44.60
N ARG A 672 45.57 44.69 44.96
CA ARG A 672 46.07 43.64 44.09
C ARG A 672 44.94 42.74 43.63
N THR A 673 44.96 42.40 42.35
CA THR A 673 43.98 41.50 41.74
C THR A 673 44.67 40.54 40.80
N ALA A 674 44.37 39.25 40.92
CA ALA A 674 44.77 38.28 39.93
C ALA A 674 43.81 38.28 38.74
N LEU A 675 44.36 38.30 37.55
CA LEU A 675 43.65 38.18 36.29
C LEU A 675 44.03 36.87 35.63
N ALA A 676 43.03 36.13 35.16
CA ALA A 676 43.22 34.89 34.43
C ALA A 676 42.40 34.92 33.14
N ILE A 677 42.97 34.40 32.06
CA ILE A 677 42.24 34.01 30.85
C ILE A 677 42.81 32.68 30.37
N GLY A 678 41.98 31.78 29.87
CA GLY A 678 42.46 30.54 29.30
C GLY A 678 41.42 29.80 28.49
N ASP A 679 41.91 28.84 27.70
CA ASP A 679 41.13 27.95 26.86
C ASP A 679 41.57 26.51 27.08
N VAL A 680 40.60 25.62 27.28
CA VAL A 680 40.79 24.19 27.47
C VAL A 680 40.65 23.47 26.14
N SER A 681 41.67 22.71 25.75
CA SER A 681 41.64 21.92 24.52
C SER A 681 40.44 20.96 24.47
N GLY A 682 39.65 21.05 23.40
CA GLY A 682 38.46 20.23 23.20
C GLY A 682 37.18 21.05 23.34
N LYS A 683 36.01 20.40 23.27
CA LYS A 683 34.70 21.08 23.29
C LYS A 683 33.69 20.29 24.12
N GLY A 684 32.61 20.96 24.51
CA GLY A 684 31.52 20.35 25.28
C GLY A 684 31.86 20.10 26.75
N ILE A 685 31.15 19.16 27.38
CA ILE A 685 31.16 18.98 28.86
C ILE A 685 32.57 18.72 29.42
N ARG A 686 33.43 18.00 28.69
CA ARG A 686 34.79 17.69 29.16
C ARG A 686 35.63 18.96 29.35
N ALA A 687 35.57 19.89 28.40
CA ALA A 687 36.29 21.15 28.48
C ALA A 687 35.77 22.01 29.64
N ALA A 688 34.44 22.10 29.78
CA ALA A 688 33.79 22.82 30.89
C ALA A 688 34.16 22.28 32.29
N PHE A 689 34.33 20.96 32.41
CA PHE A 689 34.78 20.34 33.67
C PHE A 689 36.20 20.76 34.04
N TYR A 690 37.13 20.70 33.09
CA TYR A 690 38.52 21.09 33.32
C TYR A 690 38.69 22.61 33.51
N MET A 691 37.81 23.42 32.90
CA MET A 691 37.69 24.84 33.22
C MET A 691 37.32 25.03 34.70
N THR A 692 36.28 24.34 35.18
CA THR A 692 35.81 24.45 36.58
C THR A 692 36.88 23.97 37.57
N PHE A 693 37.59 22.88 37.24
CA PHE A 693 38.74 22.41 38.00
C PHE A 693 39.82 23.48 38.11
N THR A 694 40.19 24.09 36.97
CA THR A 694 41.20 25.15 36.91
C THR A 694 40.80 26.35 37.75
N LYS A 695 39.54 26.80 37.65
CA LYS A 695 38.99 27.84 38.52
C LYS A 695 39.21 27.52 40.00
N GLY A 696 38.82 26.32 40.43
CA GLY A 696 38.96 25.89 41.83
C GLY A 696 40.40 25.94 42.32
N VAL A 697 41.35 25.49 41.50
CA VAL A 697 42.79 25.55 41.81
C VAL A 697 43.29 26.99 41.88
N LEU A 698 42.91 27.85 40.92
CA LEU A 698 43.30 29.26 40.91
C LEU A 698 42.79 30.01 42.15
N HIS A 699 41.51 29.85 42.49
CA HIS A 699 40.93 30.46 43.70
C HIS A 699 41.61 29.97 44.98
N SER A 700 42.03 28.69 45.02
CA SER A 700 42.69 28.12 46.20
C SER A 700 44.15 28.57 46.37
N LEU A 701 44.86 28.81 45.27
CA LEU A 701 46.30 29.11 45.29
C LEU A 701 46.63 30.60 45.17
N SER A 702 45.75 31.41 44.57
CA SER A 702 46.04 32.81 44.22
C SER A 702 46.36 33.72 45.41
N ALA A 703 45.77 33.47 46.58
CA ALA A 703 46.09 34.19 47.81
C ALA A 703 47.39 33.72 48.49
N LEU A 704 47.87 32.52 48.16
CA LEU A 704 49.04 31.89 48.79
C LEU A 704 50.33 32.07 47.97
N ILE A 705 50.21 32.11 46.65
CA ILE A 705 51.34 32.15 45.72
C ILE A 705 51.22 33.42 44.87
N LEU A 706 52.05 34.40 45.17
CA LEU A 706 52.03 35.71 44.49
C LEU A 706 52.92 35.77 43.25
N SER A 707 53.76 34.77 42.96
CA SER A 707 54.44 34.68 41.66
C SER A 707 53.53 33.99 40.65
N PRO A 708 53.16 34.65 39.53
CA PRO A 708 52.41 34.03 38.45
C PRO A 708 53.02 32.73 37.92
N VAL A 709 54.35 32.68 37.76
CA VAL A 709 55.04 31.47 37.26
C VAL A 709 54.94 30.34 38.28
N GLU A 710 55.18 30.59 39.57
CA GLU A 710 55.06 29.56 40.60
C GLU A 710 53.64 29.02 40.71
N LEU A 711 52.63 29.89 40.57
CA LEU A 711 51.24 29.47 40.60
C LEU A 711 50.90 28.58 39.40
N LEU A 712 51.31 28.96 38.18
CA LEU A 712 51.10 28.15 36.98
C LEU A 712 51.87 26.82 37.06
N ASN A 713 53.04 26.78 37.69
CA ASN A 713 53.77 25.54 37.94
C ASN A 713 52.98 24.58 38.83
N GLN A 714 52.37 25.09 39.92
CA GLN A 714 51.53 24.28 40.79
C GLN A 714 50.25 23.83 40.10
N LEU A 715 49.60 24.73 39.35
CA LEU A 715 48.43 24.38 38.54
C LEU A 715 48.77 23.29 37.52
N ASN A 716 49.89 23.38 36.81
CA ASN A 716 50.33 22.35 35.86
C ASN A 716 50.59 21.00 36.53
N ARG A 717 51.16 20.99 37.75
CA ARG A 717 51.34 19.74 38.51
C ARG A 717 49.98 19.11 38.86
N LEU A 718 49.10 19.88 39.49
CA LEU A 718 47.77 19.41 39.89
C LEU A 718 46.91 19.01 38.68
N PHE A 719 47.02 19.73 37.57
CA PHE A 719 46.33 19.40 36.34
C PHE A 719 46.84 18.09 35.74
N ASN A 720 48.15 17.87 35.65
CA ASN A 720 48.71 16.60 35.15
C ASN A 720 48.34 15.38 36.02
N GLU A 721 48.16 15.56 37.33
CA GLU A 721 47.73 14.49 38.24
C GLU A 721 46.25 14.10 38.06
N ASN A 722 45.40 15.02 37.60
CA ASN A 722 43.94 14.84 37.57
C ASN A 722 43.33 14.83 36.16
N ALA A 723 44.04 15.35 35.15
CA ALA A 723 43.54 15.44 33.78
C ALA A 723 43.81 14.18 32.95
N THR A 724 42.91 13.89 32.02
CA THR A 724 43.07 12.78 31.07
C THR A 724 44.19 13.13 30.10
N ARG A 725 45.07 12.17 29.79
CA ARG A 725 46.14 12.33 28.80
C ARG A 725 45.61 12.93 27.50
N GLY A 726 46.31 13.93 26.98
CA GLY A 726 45.96 14.63 25.73
C GLY A 726 45.05 15.85 25.92
N THR A 727 44.63 16.15 27.16
CA THR A 727 43.96 17.42 27.48
C THR A 727 44.98 18.43 27.96
N PHE A 728 44.92 19.66 27.46
CA PHE A 728 45.76 20.76 27.90
C PHE A 728 44.96 22.06 28.01
N ILE A 729 45.54 23.05 28.68
CA ILE A 729 44.96 24.38 28.84
C ILE A 729 45.99 25.42 28.42
N SER A 730 45.58 26.32 27.52
CA SER A 730 46.33 27.54 27.25
C SER A 730 45.88 28.61 28.24
N MET A 731 46.78 29.30 28.93
CA MET A 731 46.39 30.28 29.96
C MET A 731 47.35 31.46 30.08
N ILE A 732 46.82 32.64 30.38
CA ILE A 732 47.56 33.75 31.00
C ILE A 732 47.05 33.91 32.41
N TYR A 733 47.99 34.00 33.36
CA TYR A 733 47.70 34.35 34.74
C TYR A 733 48.64 35.45 35.18
N GLY A 734 48.14 36.46 35.87
CA GLY A 734 48.97 37.54 36.37
C GLY A 734 48.34 38.31 37.53
N ILE A 735 49.16 39.09 38.22
CA ILE A 735 48.76 39.96 39.32
C ILE A 735 48.89 41.41 38.85
N LEU A 736 47.77 42.12 38.92
CA LEU A 736 47.67 43.55 38.69
C LEU A 736 47.73 44.27 40.04
N GLU A 737 48.74 45.11 40.21
CA GLU A 737 48.90 46.03 41.34
C GLU A 737 48.45 47.43 40.88
N ALA A 738 47.26 47.87 41.31
CA ALA A 738 46.66 49.11 40.82
C ALA A 738 47.42 50.36 41.29
N ASP A 739 47.94 50.34 42.52
CA ASP A 739 48.77 51.40 43.12
C ASP A 739 50.05 51.68 42.29
N LYS A 740 50.69 50.63 41.79
CA LYS A 740 51.91 50.68 40.97
C LYS A 740 51.61 50.77 39.47
N ARG A 741 50.35 50.59 39.06
CA ARG A 741 49.91 50.40 37.67
C ARG A 741 50.80 49.37 36.95
N GLN A 742 50.99 48.23 37.60
CA GLN A 742 51.91 47.19 37.14
C GLN A 742 51.17 45.86 37.04
N PHE A 743 51.31 45.19 35.89
CA PHE A 743 50.79 43.85 35.67
C PHE A 743 51.97 42.87 35.52
N THR A 744 52.15 42.02 36.52
CA THR A 744 53.15 40.93 36.49
C THR A 744 52.43 39.64 36.11
N PHE A 745 52.85 38.97 35.04
CA PHE A 745 52.10 37.84 34.48
C PHE A 745 53.01 36.76 33.91
N ALA A 746 52.44 35.58 33.71
CA ALA A 746 53.06 34.46 33.03
C ALA A 746 52.09 33.88 31.99
N ARG A 747 52.64 33.40 30.88
CA ARG A 747 51.88 32.78 29.78
C ARG A 747 52.17 31.29 29.77
N ALA A 748 51.16 30.45 29.94
CA ALA A 748 51.21 29.01 29.71
C ALA A 748 50.61 28.69 28.34
N GLY A 749 51.35 29.03 27.27
CA GLY A 749 50.99 28.65 25.90
C GLY A 749 49.85 29.42 25.22
N HIS A 750 49.17 30.33 25.92
CA HIS A 750 48.03 31.13 25.41
C HIS A 750 48.38 32.14 24.31
N ASN A 751 47.37 32.75 23.72
CA ASN A 751 47.52 33.80 22.71
C ASN A 751 48.34 34.99 23.24
N PRO A 752 49.06 35.73 22.38
CA PRO A 752 49.79 36.92 22.80
C PRO A 752 48.84 38.01 23.29
N MET A 753 49.29 38.86 24.22
CA MET A 753 48.49 40.03 24.63
C MET A 753 48.78 41.21 23.72
N LEU A 754 47.74 41.93 23.30
CA LEU A 754 47.88 43.18 22.57
C LEU A 754 47.91 44.35 23.54
N VAL A 755 48.97 45.15 23.50
CA VAL A 755 49.08 46.43 24.22
C VAL A 755 48.98 47.57 23.22
N VAL A 756 48.02 48.46 23.42
CA VAL A 756 47.87 49.70 22.66
C VAL A 756 48.21 50.86 23.58
N ARG A 757 49.34 51.52 23.31
CA ARG A 757 49.81 52.67 24.08
C ARG A 757 48.92 53.89 23.80
N ALA A 758 48.89 54.84 24.75
CA ALA A 758 48.10 56.06 24.59
C ALA A 758 48.42 56.86 23.30
N ASN A 759 49.71 56.86 22.89
CA ASN A 759 50.17 57.50 21.66
C ASN A 759 49.75 56.75 20.38
N GLY A 760 49.19 55.55 20.50
CA GLY A 760 48.75 54.70 19.39
C GLY A 760 49.77 53.66 18.93
N ASP A 761 50.93 53.55 19.57
CA ASP A 761 51.87 52.46 19.32
C ASP A 761 51.31 51.15 19.85
N THR A 762 51.58 50.06 19.14
CA THR A 762 51.06 48.72 19.45
C THR A 762 52.22 47.76 19.75
N GLU A 763 52.03 46.89 20.73
CA GLU A 763 53.02 45.92 21.18
C GLU A 763 52.34 44.58 21.46
N TRP A 764 52.85 43.50 20.87
CA TRP A 764 52.37 42.14 21.08
C TRP A 764 53.26 41.43 22.10
N LEU A 765 52.75 41.20 23.31
CA LEU A 765 53.50 40.55 24.39
C LEU A 765 53.32 39.03 24.36
N LYS A 766 54.41 38.31 24.11
CA LYS A 766 54.44 36.84 24.06
C LYS A 766 55.65 36.25 24.80
N PRO A 767 55.68 36.29 26.15
CA PRO A 767 56.72 35.61 26.93
C PRO A 767 56.78 34.11 26.61
N ASN A 768 57.92 33.46 26.86
CA ASN A 768 58.02 32.02 26.65
C ASN A 768 57.09 31.27 27.60
N GLY A 769 56.49 30.20 27.08
CA GLY A 769 55.46 29.45 27.77
C GLY A 769 54.98 28.25 27.00
N VAL A 770 54.63 27.17 27.71
CA VAL A 770 53.99 25.98 27.16
C VAL A 770 52.64 25.75 27.85
N GLY A 771 51.67 25.17 27.14
CA GLY A 771 50.35 24.88 27.69
C GLY A 771 50.40 23.99 28.93
N ILE A 772 49.49 24.25 29.88
CA ILE A 772 49.29 23.45 31.09
C ILE A 772 48.83 22.05 30.65
N GLY A 773 49.46 20.99 31.16
CA GLY A 773 49.16 19.61 30.78
C GLY A 773 49.87 19.10 29.52
N VAL A 774 50.57 19.96 28.78
CA VAL A 774 51.35 19.55 27.58
C VAL A 774 52.66 18.85 27.99
N ALA A 775 53.37 19.43 28.96
CA ALA A 775 54.61 18.87 29.48
C ALA A 775 54.31 17.96 30.70
N GLN A 776 54.50 16.64 30.53
CA GLN A 776 54.24 15.65 31.59
C GLN A 776 55.25 15.70 32.75
N LYS A 777 56.45 16.24 32.52
CA LYS A 777 57.47 16.45 33.54
C LYS A 777 57.47 17.89 34.01
N ALA A 778 57.35 18.11 35.32
CA ALA A 778 57.28 19.45 35.91
C ALA A 778 58.51 20.30 35.54
N GLU A 779 59.70 19.70 35.46
CA GLU A 779 60.94 20.40 35.15
C GLU A 779 60.96 20.99 33.74
N ALA A 780 60.23 20.39 32.80
CA ALA A 780 60.12 20.89 31.44
C ALA A 780 59.19 22.11 31.36
N PHE A 781 58.08 22.09 32.09
CA PHE A 781 57.16 23.23 32.17
C PHE A 781 57.83 24.44 32.84
N ILE A 782 58.54 24.22 33.95
CA ILE A 782 59.25 25.27 34.71
C ILE A 782 60.31 25.95 33.85
N LYS A 783 61.11 25.19 33.07
CA LYS A 783 62.17 25.74 32.21
C LYS A 783 61.65 26.60 31.06
N CYS A 784 60.41 26.40 30.65
CA CYS A 784 59.83 27.04 29.48
C CYS A 784 58.83 28.15 29.82
N THR A 785 58.55 28.42 31.10
CA THR A 785 57.57 29.41 31.53
C THR A 785 58.29 30.62 32.14
N GLU A 786 58.11 31.77 31.52
CA GLU A 786 58.76 33.02 31.93
C GLU A 786 57.76 33.98 32.60
N GLU A 787 58.26 34.74 33.57
CA GLU A 787 57.52 35.84 34.20
C GLU A 787 57.87 37.14 33.46
N ALA A 788 56.85 37.94 33.16
CA ALA A 788 57.01 39.25 32.53
C ALA A 788 56.30 40.32 33.36
N THR A 789 56.79 41.55 33.28
CA THR A 789 56.21 42.70 33.97
C THR A 789 55.89 43.80 32.98
N LEU A 790 54.62 44.21 32.94
CA LEU A 790 54.13 45.33 32.14
C LEU A 790 53.80 46.51 33.05
N LYS A 791 54.44 47.67 32.82
CA LYS A 791 54.06 48.94 33.44
C LYS A 791 53.04 49.66 32.55
N LEU A 792 51.89 50.00 33.12
CA LEU A 792 50.80 50.69 32.45
C LEU A 792 50.90 52.20 32.67
N LYS A 793 50.92 52.95 31.57
CA LYS A 793 50.80 54.41 31.62
C LYS A 793 49.35 54.81 31.42
N GLU A 794 49.03 56.02 31.84
CA GLU A 794 47.72 56.62 31.62
C GLU A 794 47.30 56.54 30.14
N GLY A 795 46.12 55.97 29.87
CA GLY A 795 45.57 55.77 28.53
C GLY A 795 46.05 54.50 27.80
N ASP A 796 46.91 53.68 28.39
CA ASP A 796 47.30 52.38 27.81
C ASP A 796 46.14 51.36 27.93
N VAL A 797 45.94 50.57 26.88
CA VAL A 797 44.93 49.49 26.80
C VAL A 797 45.63 48.15 26.58
N VAL A 798 45.26 47.13 27.33
CA VAL A 798 45.71 45.74 27.18
C VAL A 798 44.52 44.86 26.84
N ILE A 799 44.67 44.03 25.81
CA ILE A 799 43.67 43.05 25.38
C ILE A 799 44.25 41.65 25.53
N MET A 800 43.59 40.84 26.34
CA MET A 800 43.73 39.40 26.38
C MET A 800 42.52 38.78 25.69
N TYR A 801 42.75 37.76 24.86
CA TYR A 801 41.70 37.14 24.06
C TYR A 801 42.00 35.66 23.80
N THR A 802 40.95 34.88 23.54
CA THR A 802 41.06 33.50 23.04
C THR A 802 41.03 33.46 21.52
N ASP A 803 41.52 32.37 20.93
CA ASP A 803 41.60 32.19 19.48
C ASP A 803 40.24 32.25 18.79
N GLY A 804 39.13 31.95 19.46
CA GLY A 804 37.78 32.11 18.90
C GLY A 804 37.43 33.53 18.46
N ILE A 805 38.18 34.55 18.87
CA ILE A 805 38.12 35.90 18.29
C ILE A 805 38.87 35.96 16.95
N THR A 806 40.17 35.64 16.96
CA THR A 806 41.05 35.83 15.79
C THR A 806 40.85 34.78 14.70
N GLU A 807 40.44 33.59 15.07
CA GLU A 807 40.12 32.48 14.17
C GLU A 807 38.64 32.45 13.77
N MET A 808 37.84 33.46 14.14
CA MET A 808 36.46 33.56 13.64
C MET A 808 36.42 33.56 12.10
N LEU A 809 35.55 32.73 11.52
CA LEU A 809 35.41 32.57 10.07
C LEU A 809 34.23 33.37 9.52
N ASN A 810 34.44 34.03 8.39
CA ASN A 810 33.35 34.59 7.58
C ASN A 810 32.83 33.59 6.52
N ALA A 811 31.80 33.98 5.77
CA ALA A 811 31.20 33.15 4.71
C ALA A 811 32.17 32.75 3.58
N GLY A 812 33.30 33.47 3.45
CA GLY A 812 34.38 33.16 2.51
C GLY A 812 35.52 32.31 3.08
N ASN A 813 35.35 31.73 4.28
CA ASN A 813 36.38 30.98 5.00
C ASN A 813 37.68 31.76 5.30
N HIS A 814 37.60 33.08 5.48
CA HIS A 814 38.73 33.88 5.94
C HIS A 814 38.63 34.12 7.46
N PHE A 815 39.78 34.04 8.13
CA PHE A 815 39.92 34.35 9.55
C PHE A 815 39.82 35.86 9.81
N TYR A 816 39.28 36.24 10.97
CA TYR A 816 39.18 37.63 11.42
C TYR A 816 40.57 38.27 11.58
N GLY A 817 41.50 37.53 12.19
CA GLY A 817 42.93 37.85 12.25
C GLY A 817 43.33 38.88 13.31
N GLU A 818 44.57 38.77 13.77
CA GLU A 818 45.19 39.67 14.77
C GLU A 818 45.34 41.11 14.24
N GLU A 819 45.67 41.28 12.96
CA GLU A 819 45.85 42.61 12.34
C GLU A 819 44.56 43.45 12.36
N ARG A 820 43.40 42.80 12.20
CA ARG A 820 42.10 43.47 12.25
C ARG A 820 41.78 43.90 13.67
N LEU A 821 42.00 43.02 14.64
CA LEU A 821 41.84 43.31 16.07
C LEU A 821 42.70 44.51 16.47
N GLU A 822 43.98 44.50 16.10
CA GLU A 822 44.92 45.58 16.37
C GLU A 822 44.44 46.92 15.82
N ARG A 823 44.04 46.93 14.53
CA ARG A 823 43.55 48.14 13.85
C ARG A 823 42.30 48.69 14.51
N LEU A 824 41.37 47.82 14.88
CA LEU A 824 40.11 48.19 15.54
C LEU A 824 40.40 48.86 16.89
N VAL A 825 41.13 48.18 17.77
CA VAL A 825 41.42 48.67 19.13
C VAL A 825 42.22 49.97 19.10
N LYS A 826 43.18 50.11 18.18
CA LYS A 826 43.93 51.36 17.98
C LYS A 826 43.01 52.55 17.66
N GLY A 827 41.96 52.33 16.88
CA GLY A 827 40.95 53.35 16.53
C GLY A 827 40.06 53.77 17.70
N VAL A 828 39.73 52.83 18.60
CA VAL A 828 38.76 53.05 19.69
C VAL A 828 39.38 53.16 21.08
N ARG A 829 40.72 53.12 21.20
CA ARG A 829 41.48 53.13 22.47
C ARG A 829 41.11 54.22 23.49
N LYS A 830 40.47 55.31 23.06
CA LYS A 830 40.02 56.39 23.95
C LYS A 830 38.73 56.06 24.71
N ALA A 831 37.96 55.08 24.25
CA ALA A 831 36.72 54.64 24.90
C ALA A 831 37.01 53.91 26.23
N SER A 832 35.97 53.64 27.04
CA SER A 832 36.09 52.80 28.24
C SER A 832 36.39 51.34 27.87
N SER A 833 36.92 50.56 28.81
CA SER A 833 37.23 49.14 28.61
C SER A 833 36.00 48.36 28.14
N GLU A 834 34.84 48.60 28.76
CA GLU A 834 33.55 48.00 28.40
C GLU A 834 33.13 48.39 26.98
N LYS A 835 33.31 49.66 26.59
CA LYS A 835 32.94 50.09 25.26
C LYS A 835 33.87 49.53 24.19
N ILE A 836 35.16 49.37 24.49
CA ILE A 836 36.11 48.70 23.60
C ILE A 836 35.70 47.23 23.41
N MET A 837 35.34 46.54 24.50
CA MET A 837 34.87 45.16 24.47
C MET A 837 33.62 45.00 23.59
N GLU A 838 32.59 45.83 23.80
CA GLU A 838 31.38 45.84 22.97
C GLU A 838 31.72 46.00 21.48
N ILE A 839 32.57 46.97 21.14
CA ILE A 839 32.96 47.25 19.75
C ILE A 839 33.68 46.05 19.12
N ILE A 840 34.56 45.36 19.86
CA ILE A 840 35.23 44.14 19.35
C ILE A 840 34.19 43.05 19.09
N VAL A 841 33.28 42.80 20.04
CA VAL A 841 32.24 41.77 19.90
C VAL A 841 31.32 42.06 18.72
N ASP A 842 30.93 43.32 18.54
CA ASP A 842 30.08 43.75 17.43
C ASP A 842 30.80 43.59 16.08
N ASP A 843 32.07 43.99 15.95
CA ASP A 843 32.84 43.84 14.70
C ASP A 843 33.07 42.36 14.34
N VAL A 844 33.31 41.49 15.33
CA VAL A 844 33.43 40.04 15.12
C VAL A 844 32.11 39.43 14.65
N ASN A 845 30.98 39.86 15.24
CA ASN A 845 29.66 39.39 14.82
C ASN A 845 29.28 39.88 13.41
N GLU A 846 29.61 41.13 13.08
CA GLU A 846 29.43 41.68 11.74
C GLU A 846 30.29 40.92 10.70
N PHE A 847 31.55 40.64 11.04
CA PHE A 847 32.46 39.87 10.18
C PHE A 847 31.96 38.44 9.90
N LYS A 848 31.44 37.76 10.93
CA LYS A 848 30.93 36.39 10.86
C LYS A 848 29.66 36.27 9.99
N GLY A 849 28.77 37.26 10.05
CA GLY A 849 27.49 37.25 9.33
C GLY A 849 26.60 36.06 9.73
N VAL A 850 26.22 35.22 8.78
CA VAL A 850 25.35 34.04 8.99
C VAL A 850 26.11 32.76 9.40
N VAL A 851 27.44 32.81 9.45
CA VAL A 851 28.26 31.65 9.84
C VAL A 851 28.09 31.37 11.33
N LYS A 852 28.04 30.08 11.71
CA LYS A 852 27.98 29.70 13.13
C LYS A 852 29.33 29.90 13.79
N GLN A 853 29.32 30.43 15.00
CA GLN A 853 30.50 30.47 15.86
C GLN A 853 30.99 29.03 16.09
N HIS A 854 32.27 28.79 15.83
CA HIS A 854 32.85 27.46 15.93
C HIS A 854 33.68 27.26 17.20
N ASP A 855 34.21 28.34 17.79
CA ASP A 855 34.89 28.32 19.09
C ASP A 855 34.43 29.41 20.05
N ASP A 856 34.71 29.23 21.32
CA ASP A 856 34.34 30.18 22.37
C ASP A 856 35.07 31.52 22.20
N MET A 857 34.39 32.63 22.47
CA MET A 857 34.96 33.96 22.34
C MET A 857 35.12 34.58 23.70
N THR A 858 36.36 34.74 24.16
CA THR A 858 36.67 35.34 25.46
C THR A 858 37.59 36.54 25.30
N LEU A 859 37.26 37.60 26.03
CA LEU A 859 38.00 38.85 26.07
C LEU A 859 38.18 39.29 27.52
N LEU A 860 39.37 39.82 27.82
CA LEU A 860 39.65 40.53 29.06
C LEU A 860 40.49 41.78 28.72
N ILE A 861 39.93 42.95 29.01
CA ILE A 861 40.46 44.26 28.65
C ILE A 861 40.85 44.99 29.92
N ILE A 862 42.06 45.55 29.94
CA ILE A 862 42.55 46.42 31.01
C ILE A 862 42.86 47.78 30.38
N LYS A 863 42.36 48.87 30.97
CA LYS A 863 42.70 50.22 30.57
C LYS A 863 43.15 51.01 31.78
N ALA A 864 44.32 51.65 31.70
CA ALA A 864 44.75 52.59 32.73
C ALA A 864 44.06 53.94 32.51
N ASP A 865 43.20 54.35 33.43
CA ASP A 865 42.39 55.55 33.32
C ASP A 865 42.25 56.24 34.69
N ALA A 866 42.92 57.38 34.87
CA ALA A 866 42.93 58.19 36.08
C ALA A 866 41.58 58.84 36.39
N SER A 867 40.65 58.89 35.42
CA SER A 867 39.29 59.40 35.67
C SER A 867 38.43 58.40 36.44
N VAL A 868 38.87 57.14 36.53
CA VAL A 868 38.35 56.09 37.40
C VAL A 868 38.84 56.39 38.83
N ASN A 869 38.21 57.38 39.49
CA ASN A 869 38.65 57.89 40.79
C ASN A 869 37.75 57.41 41.95
N GLN A 870 38.43 56.93 43.00
CA GLN A 870 38.05 56.82 44.42
C GLN A 870 36.78 56.07 44.80
#